data_AF-E5C940-F1
#
_entry.id   AF-E5C940-F1
#
_cell.length_a   1.000
_cell.length_b   1.000
_cell.length_c   1.000
_cell.angle_alpha   90.00
_cell.angle_beta   90.00
_cell.angle_gamma   90.00
#
_symmetry.space_group_name_H-M   'P 1'
#
loop_
_entity.id
_entity.type
_entity.pdbx_description
1 polymer ?
#
loop_
_entity_poly.entity_id
_entity_poly.type
_entity_poly.pdbx_seq_one_letter_code
_entity_poly.pdbx_strand_id
1 'polypeptide(L)'
;MKKVYHLLSVALLGAMALTSCEEDKIVNENNGEGNETDKNLTDYSFIASIKQSAPLGRSNLQNGVYTWNKGDAVTLWNRSFGAGYDFSITPGYNDNQPDKSAEFTGKAAVENGHKLIAVFPRKEAKTFNDLATFSMPETFTQTGKTAELAATTYMVATGDVTDNKIPALTFSPLTALIQFGLKNTSDRELKIRYITLESDDDVFPAELKIDEDGVVQSLSGMRNKLTLDMSGQALAQNETLNGYLNILPTTYGDTRLMKSTTELNITVSVLNNEVEQDIILLKKVKVKDLEDNIGLDMDATANQFAAGKHYKMDFEVDYRFRIPDEGYMIDDDGNIHIYNKTGLFGWNKIADEYRKATVTLEKEYIDEPAGDGIKVIDMGNELWEPISAFGGVFEGNGVTIRNLQIANKGFIATNTGTIRNLTLENVSFSADITEGAGALAAESSTSVIQNCTVKGVTATVIKPAVFGGLIGRNSEGRIEGCQVISGTINLNLSGAGNSNYGGLVGEHFNGTALIINSYVGADVTIKHPSNSSGASCVGGLVGWNNSGKVKGCYSLAKLEVSCSGQVGGLIGANSNGTVLACYVAGSISGTIYNNTGGFIAQNTINNADATVTACYSTTQINVTNNAGSNKLGAFVASNSTGINQCYFVGETVTNPVGSGSVNGISKVTATQLKDKKRQMNLAIEAKDPEFGFSFKVNEDAGSNLYCPLILQGAVKEPGFGGSDFGDGGDI
;
A
#
# COMPACT_ATOMS: atom_id res chain seq x y z
N MET A 1 14.47 33.79 -40.91
CA MET A 1 13.55 34.80 -41.49
C MET A 1 13.53 36.01 -40.56
N LYS A 2 14.00 37.15 -41.05
CA LYS A 2 14.01 38.44 -40.35
C LYS A 2 12.60 39.02 -40.25
N LYS A 3 12.30 39.73 -39.15
CA LYS A 3 11.74 41.10 -39.22
C LYS A 3 11.93 41.83 -37.89
N VAL A 4 12.87 42.77 -37.95
CA VAL A 4 13.12 43.92 -37.08
C VAL A 4 12.25 45.07 -37.56
N TYR A 5 11.81 45.98 -36.67
CA TYR A 5 11.54 47.42 -36.87
C TYR A 5 11.26 48.01 -35.46
N HIS A 6 11.72 49.18 -34.98
CA HIS A 6 12.68 50.25 -35.33
C HIS A 6 12.80 51.12 -34.03
N LEU A 7 14.01 51.50 -33.56
CA LEU A 7 14.70 52.81 -33.71
C LEU A 7 13.93 54.01 -33.09
N LEU A 8 14.50 54.87 -32.22
CA LEU A 8 15.59 55.85 -32.45
C LEU A 8 15.99 56.50 -31.09
N SER A 9 17.27 56.53 -30.67
CA SER A 9 18.30 57.58 -30.89
C SER A 9 18.32 58.67 -29.78
N VAL A 10 19.39 59.33 -29.31
CA VAL A 10 20.69 59.77 -29.87
C VAL A 10 21.67 60.00 -28.70
N ALA A 11 22.97 59.78 -28.95
CA ALA A 11 24.11 60.14 -28.12
C ALA A 11 24.48 61.64 -28.22
N LEU A 12 25.00 62.25 -27.15
CA LEU A 12 25.97 63.35 -27.31
C LEU A 12 26.89 63.48 -26.08
N LEU A 13 28.20 63.42 -26.36
CA LEU A 13 29.29 63.82 -25.48
C LEU A 13 29.26 65.33 -25.18
N GLY A 14 29.67 65.70 -23.98
CA GLY A 14 30.04 67.07 -23.60
C GLY A 14 30.68 67.10 -22.22
N ALA A 15 31.95 67.46 -22.16
CA ALA A 15 32.80 67.44 -20.98
C ALA A 15 32.69 68.71 -20.12
N MET A 16 33.01 68.54 -18.82
CA MET A 16 33.56 69.51 -17.87
C MET A 16 32.68 70.63 -17.28
N ALA A 17 32.35 70.42 -15.99
CA ALA A 17 32.87 71.16 -14.82
C ALA A 17 31.94 72.14 -14.06
N LEU A 18 31.86 71.85 -12.75
CA LEU A 18 31.77 72.71 -11.56
C LEU A 18 30.42 72.93 -10.85
N THR A 19 30.35 72.28 -9.67
CA THR A 19 29.93 72.75 -8.32
C THR A 19 28.45 72.99 -8.03
N SER A 20 27.86 72.20 -7.12
CA SER A 20 27.77 72.56 -5.68
C SER A 20 26.99 71.54 -4.83
N CYS A 21 27.64 71.03 -3.76
CA CYS A 21 27.14 70.46 -2.48
C CYS A 21 26.18 69.24 -2.56
N GLU A 22 26.58 67.99 -2.30
CA GLU A 22 27.11 67.38 -1.05
C GLU A 22 26.28 67.66 0.20
N GLU A 23 25.56 66.62 0.67
CA GLU A 23 25.49 66.29 2.09
C GLU A 23 25.84 64.80 2.22
N ASP A 24 26.95 64.55 2.90
CA ASP A 24 27.68 63.29 3.00
C ASP A 24 26.95 62.23 3.84
N LYS A 25 26.95 60.99 3.34
CA LYS A 25 27.12 59.81 4.20
C LYS A 25 28.25 58.97 3.64
N ILE A 26 29.41 59.18 4.24
CA ILE A 26 30.66 58.47 4.03
C ILE A 26 30.41 56.96 4.22
N VAL A 27 30.40 56.20 3.13
CA VAL A 27 30.61 54.75 3.16
C VAL A 27 32.11 54.56 3.18
N ASN A 28 32.65 54.22 4.36
CA ASN A 28 34.08 53.96 4.50
C ASN A 28 34.38 52.54 3.99
N GLU A 29 34.74 52.42 2.71
CA GLU A 29 35.39 51.22 2.17
C GLU A 29 36.81 51.14 2.76
N ASN A 30 36.95 50.54 3.95
CA ASN A 30 38.26 50.22 4.52
C ASN A 30 38.90 49.07 3.73
N ASN A 31 39.61 49.42 2.65
CA ASN A 31 40.61 48.57 2.04
C ASN A 31 41.79 48.44 3.00
N GLY A 32 42.07 47.22 3.46
CA GLY A 32 43.23 46.91 4.27
C GLY A 32 44.54 47.08 3.49
N GLU A 33 45.11 48.28 3.49
CA GLU A 33 46.54 48.48 3.29
C GLU A 33 47.23 48.55 4.65
N GLY A 34 48.25 47.72 4.83
CA GLY A 34 48.92 47.53 6.11
C GLY A 34 49.73 48.73 6.58
N ASN A 35 49.87 48.76 7.90
CA ASN A 35 51.03 49.23 8.67
C ASN A 35 50.95 50.63 9.32
N GLU A 36 50.18 50.76 10.42
CA GLU A 36 50.52 51.63 11.58
C GLU A 36 49.93 51.16 12.96
N THR A 37 49.32 49.98 13.10
CA THR A 37 48.48 49.66 14.27
C THR A 37 49.06 48.74 15.36
N ASP A 38 50.34 48.35 15.31
CA ASP A 38 50.95 47.52 16.37
C ASP A 38 51.39 48.29 17.63
N LYS A 39 51.15 49.61 17.72
CA LYS A 39 51.79 50.44 18.76
C LYS A 39 51.06 50.60 20.09
N ASN A 40 49.82 50.14 20.28
CA ASN A 40 49.13 50.26 21.60
C ASN A 40 48.08 49.16 21.86
N LEU A 41 48.37 47.89 21.57
CA LEU A 41 47.51 46.79 22.04
C LEU A 41 47.54 46.72 23.58
N THR A 42 46.37 46.83 24.20
CA THR A 42 46.20 46.77 25.67
C THR A 42 45.44 45.51 26.05
N ASP A 43 45.77 44.93 27.20
CA ASP A 43 45.04 43.78 27.76
C ASP A 43 43.68 44.23 28.30
N TYR A 44 42.62 43.56 27.85
CA TYR A 44 41.26 43.78 28.31
C TYR A 44 40.63 42.49 28.82
N SER A 45 39.69 42.64 29.75
CA SER A 45 38.72 41.60 30.09
C SER A 45 37.30 42.14 30.03
N PHE A 46 36.34 41.27 29.70
CA PHE A 46 34.93 41.57 29.80
C PHE A 46 34.12 40.33 30.16
N ILE A 47 32.93 40.55 30.71
CA ILE A 47 31.97 39.46 30.99
C ILE A 47 31.11 39.26 29.75
N ALA A 48 31.14 38.05 29.20
CA ALA A 48 30.24 37.59 28.16
C ALA A 48 29.10 36.78 28.80
N SER A 49 27.86 37.21 28.60
CA SER A 49 26.67 36.44 29.01
C SER A 49 25.91 35.96 27.78
N ILE A 50 25.30 34.78 27.83
CA ILE A 50 24.47 34.26 26.75
C ILE A 50 23.01 34.57 27.05
N LYS A 51 22.35 35.24 26.12
CA LYS A 51 20.92 35.52 26.15
C LYS A 51 20.17 34.20 26.09
N GLN A 52 19.57 33.84 27.21
CA GLN A 52 18.71 32.67 27.28
C GLN A 52 17.33 33.03 26.74
N SER A 53 16.72 32.13 25.99
CA SER A 53 15.30 32.23 25.69
C SER A 53 14.50 32.20 27.01
N ALA A 54 13.53 33.10 27.17
CA ALA A 54 12.64 33.08 28.33
C ALA A 54 12.00 31.68 28.46
N PRO A 55 11.90 31.11 29.68
CA PRO A 55 11.15 29.89 29.88
C PRO A 55 9.72 30.13 29.37
N LEU A 56 9.25 29.25 28.47
CA LEU A 56 7.86 29.28 28.06
C LEU A 56 7.02 29.01 29.31
N GLY A 57 6.06 29.89 29.59
CA GLY A 57 5.19 29.77 30.75
C GLY A 57 4.26 28.57 30.62
N ARG A 58 4.78 27.36 30.90
CA ARG A 58 4.09 26.13 31.33
C ARG A 58 5.18 25.14 31.71
N SER A 59 5.08 24.65 32.94
CA SER A 59 6.02 23.77 33.63
C SER A 59 6.23 22.45 32.87
N ASN A 60 7.37 22.32 32.18
CA ASN A 60 8.11 21.07 31.89
C ASN A 60 9.43 21.37 31.13
N LEU A 61 10.22 22.34 31.59
CA LEU A 61 11.54 22.62 31.02
C LEU A 61 12.60 21.71 31.67
N GLN A 62 13.21 20.79 30.93
CA GLN A 62 14.45 20.11 31.35
C GLN A 62 15.67 20.73 30.64
N ASN A 63 16.28 21.69 31.33
CA ASN A 63 17.64 22.26 31.25
C ASN A 63 18.41 22.22 29.89
N GLY A 64 17.89 22.91 28.88
CA GLY A 64 18.62 23.35 27.67
C GLY A 64 19.04 24.82 27.76
N VAL A 65 20.09 25.11 28.52
CA VAL A 65 20.66 26.45 28.70
C VAL A 65 21.98 26.51 27.93
N TYR A 66 22.16 27.52 27.07
CA TYR A 66 23.46 27.72 26.43
C TYR A 66 24.46 28.17 27.48
N THR A 67 25.56 27.43 27.61
CA THR A 67 26.65 27.72 28.53
C THR A 67 27.96 27.84 27.77
N TRP A 68 28.85 28.65 28.31
CA TRP A 68 30.22 28.72 27.84
C TRP A 68 31.01 27.46 28.25
N ASN A 69 32.02 27.10 27.47
CA ASN A 69 32.93 25.99 27.72
C ASN A 69 34.38 26.46 27.64
N LYS A 70 35.29 25.75 28.29
CA LYS A 70 36.71 26.08 28.20
C LYS A 70 37.20 26.01 26.77
N GLY A 71 38.00 27.00 26.41
CA GLY A 71 38.54 27.12 25.05
C GLY A 71 37.58 27.83 24.10
N ASP A 72 36.35 28.16 24.52
CA ASP A 72 35.50 29.05 23.75
C ASP A 72 36.22 30.40 23.56
N ALA A 73 36.17 30.87 22.32
CA ALA A 73 36.79 32.10 21.89
C ALA A 73 35.83 32.85 20.98
N VAL A 74 35.94 34.17 21.02
CA VAL A 74 35.12 35.10 20.23
C VAL A 74 36.01 36.05 19.47
N THR A 75 35.50 36.57 18.36
CA THR A 75 36.13 37.67 17.64
C THR A 75 35.40 38.95 17.97
N LEU A 76 36.11 39.91 18.56
CA LEU A 76 35.64 41.25 18.85
C LEU A 76 36.08 42.20 17.74
N TRP A 77 35.13 42.76 17.01
CA TRP A 77 35.37 43.68 15.91
C TRP A 77 35.07 45.11 16.34
N ASN A 78 36.08 45.98 16.17
CA ASN A 78 35.93 47.41 16.36
C ASN A 78 35.39 48.02 15.07
N ARG A 79 34.10 48.39 15.09
CA ARG A 79 33.37 48.95 13.94
C ARG A 79 33.94 50.29 13.50
N SER A 80 34.47 51.08 14.43
CA SER A 80 35.03 52.40 14.15
C SER A 80 36.38 52.34 13.41
N PHE A 81 37.12 51.24 13.55
CA PHE A 81 38.47 51.06 12.97
C PHE A 81 38.55 49.95 11.92
N GLY A 82 37.55 49.08 11.83
CA GLY A 82 37.55 47.94 10.90
C GLY A 82 38.60 46.88 11.24
N ALA A 83 38.81 46.60 12.53
CA ALA A 83 39.81 45.64 13.00
C ALA A 83 39.19 44.60 13.95
N GLY A 84 39.56 43.33 13.78
CA GLY A 84 39.16 42.20 14.61
C GLY A 84 40.21 41.82 15.65
N TYR A 85 39.76 41.46 16.84
CA TYR A 85 40.59 41.09 17.99
C TYR A 85 40.09 39.78 18.61
N ASP A 86 41.02 38.93 19.01
CA ASP A 86 40.69 37.62 19.58
C ASP A 86 40.58 37.68 21.10
N PHE A 87 39.49 37.12 21.61
CA PHE A 87 39.26 36.97 23.05
C PHE A 87 38.94 35.52 23.34
N SER A 88 39.51 34.99 24.42
CA SER A 88 39.26 33.62 24.87
C SER A 88 38.82 33.62 26.33
N ILE A 89 38.08 32.60 26.72
CA ILE A 89 37.69 32.43 28.12
C ILE A 89 38.93 32.37 29.02
N THR A 90 38.82 33.00 30.18
CA THR A 90 39.92 33.06 31.15
C THR A 90 40.39 31.65 31.56
N PRO A 91 41.71 31.46 31.78
CA PRO A 91 42.25 30.15 32.16
C PRO A 91 41.69 29.56 33.47
N GLY A 92 41.07 30.40 34.32
CA GLY A 92 40.47 29.99 35.59
C GLY A 92 39.02 29.49 35.50
N TYR A 93 38.45 29.36 34.29
CA TYR A 93 37.09 28.84 34.08
C TYR A 93 36.94 27.40 34.59
N ASN A 94 35.83 27.11 35.26
CA ASN A 94 35.55 25.79 35.81
C ASN A 94 34.71 24.95 34.85
N ASP A 95 35.36 24.08 34.11
CA ASP A 95 34.72 23.22 33.08
C ASP A 95 33.69 22.26 33.67
N ASN A 96 33.82 21.93 34.95
CA ASN A 96 32.88 21.05 35.64
C ASN A 96 31.59 21.78 36.06
N GLN A 97 31.53 23.11 35.91
CA GLN A 97 30.38 23.94 36.21
C GLN A 97 30.22 25.00 35.12
N PRO A 98 29.81 24.59 33.91
CA PRO A 98 29.63 25.54 32.82
C PRO A 98 28.52 26.54 33.17
N ASP A 99 28.75 27.82 32.87
CA ASP A 99 27.88 28.94 33.22
C ASP A 99 27.46 29.69 31.95
N LYS A 100 26.29 30.32 32.00
CA LYS A 100 25.79 31.23 30.96
C LYS A 100 26.58 32.54 30.90
N SER A 101 27.42 32.81 31.90
CA SER A 101 28.31 33.97 31.95
C SER A 101 29.76 33.55 32.18
N ALA A 102 30.69 34.08 31.39
CA ALA A 102 32.12 33.81 31.53
C ALA A 102 32.93 35.08 31.32
N GLU A 103 34.11 35.17 31.95
CA GLU A 103 35.07 36.24 31.67
C GLU A 103 35.95 35.84 30.48
N PHE A 104 36.09 36.77 29.54
CA PHE A 104 36.94 36.65 28.36
C PHE A 104 38.09 37.64 28.45
N THR A 105 39.31 37.21 28.10
CA THR A 105 40.51 38.06 28.05
C THR A 105 41.14 38.05 26.67
N GLY A 106 41.75 39.18 26.30
CA GLY A 106 42.36 39.37 24.99
C GLY A 106 43.02 40.75 24.88
N LYS A 107 43.66 41.00 23.74
CA LYS A 107 44.31 42.28 23.44
C LYS A 107 43.52 43.01 22.37
N ALA A 108 43.25 44.29 22.59
CA ALA A 108 42.55 45.13 21.63
C ALA A 108 43.04 46.57 21.66
N ALA A 109 42.76 47.32 20.59
CA ALA A 109 42.84 48.78 20.57
C ALA A 109 41.42 49.36 20.60
N VAL A 110 41.02 49.90 21.76
CA VAL A 110 39.70 50.50 21.98
C VAL A 110 39.81 51.84 22.69
N GLU A 111 39.00 52.81 22.29
CA GLU A 111 38.90 54.14 22.89
C GLU A 111 37.43 54.51 23.08
N ASN A 112 37.19 55.49 23.95
CA ASN A 112 35.85 55.96 24.28
C ASN A 112 35.06 56.37 23.03
N GLY A 113 33.83 55.87 22.89
CA GLY A 113 32.98 56.10 21.71
C GLY A 113 33.15 55.06 20.60
N HIS A 114 34.07 54.09 20.73
CA HIS A 114 34.15 52.98 19.79
C HIS A 114 32.94 52.07 19.90
N LYS A 115 32.49 51.62 18.73
CA LYS A 115 31.37 50.70 18.58
C LYS A 115 31.89 49.29 18.35
N LEU A 116 31.43 48.32 19.13
CA LEU A 116 31.90 46.93 19.10
C LEU A 116 30.82 45.96 18.63
N ILE A 117 31.24 44.91 17.94
CA ILE A 117 30.44 43.73 17.64
C ILE A 117 31.29 42.49 17.87
N ALA A 118 30.77 41.52 18.63
CA ALA A 118 31.47 40.28 18.94
C ALA A 118 30.69 39.10 18.36
N VAL A 119 31.40 38.14 17.75
CA VAL A 119 30.80 36.92 17.20
C VAL A 119 31.43 35.68 17.80
N PHE A 120 30.62 34.64 17.95
CA PHE A 120 31.03 33.30 18.33
C PHE A 120 30.64 32.31 17.21
N PRO A 121 31.49 31.31 16.89
CA PRO A 121 32.85 31.12 17.40
C PRO A 121 33.81 32.19 16.86
N ARG A 122 35.02 32.22 17.41
CA ARG A 122 36.14 33.01 16.88
C ARG A 122 36.28 32.76 15.37
N LYS A 123 36.31 33.84 14.62
CA LYS A 123 36.47 33.88 13.17
C LYS A 123 37.63 34.79 12.78
N GLU A 124 38.50 34.30 11.91
CA GLU A 124 39.47 35.16 11.24
C GLU A 124 38.73 35.95 10.15
N ALA A 125 38.62 37.27 10.33
CA ALA A 125 37.93 38.18 9.42
C ALA A 125 38.87 39.32 9.01
N LYS A 126 38.90 39.67 7.72
CA LYS A 126 39.65 40.82 7.19
C LYS A 126 38.75 42.01 6.91
N THR A 127 37.49 41.74 6.61
CA THR A 127 36.43 42.73 6.40
C THR A 127 35.27 42.46 7.34
N PHE A 128 34.41 43.47 7.55
CA PHE A 128 33.19 43.26 8.31
C PHE A 128 32.27 42.22 7.65
N ASN A 129 32.20 42.18 6.31
CA ASN A 129 31.40 41.19 5.59
C ASN A 129 31.90 39.74 5.84
N ASP A 130 33.21 39.54 5.99
CA ASP A 130 33.76 38.25 6.40
C ASP A 130 33.29 37.89 7.81
N LEU A 131 33.29 38.84 8.76
CA LEU A 131 32.81 38.60 10.12
C LEU A 131 31.30 38.32 10.16
N ALA A 132 30.52 39.07 9.38
CA ALA A 132 29.07 39.12 9.42
C ALA A 132 28.37 37.96 8.71
N THR A 133 29.12 37.12 7.98
CA THR A 133 28.58 35.98 7.24
C THR A 133 28.81 34.68 7.99
N PHE A 134 27.76 33.91 8.23
CA PHE A 134 27.80 32.61 8.90
C PHE A 134 27.32 31.53 7.94
N SER A 135 28.09 30.46 7.76
CA SER A 135 27.79 29.41 6.78
C SER A 135 27.76 28.05 7.44
N MET A 136 26.71 27.28 7.16
CA MET A 136 26.53 25.92 7.67
C MET A 136 26.87 24.87 6.60
N PRO A 137 27.53 23.76 6.99
CA PRO A 137 27.74 22.64 6.09
C PRO A 137 26.40 21.95 5.76
N GLU A 138 26.41 21.12 4.72
CA GLU A 138 25.28 20.23 4.43
C GLU A 138 25.31 18.98 5.31
N THR A 139 26.51 18.48 5.60
CA THR A 139 26.77 17.35 6.48
C THR A 139 27.51 17.81 7.73
N PHE A 140 26.91 17.53 8.88
CA PHE A 140 27.46 17.76 10.21
C PHE A 140 28.08 16.47 10.71
N THR A 141 29.14 16.51 11.48
CA THR A 141 29.79 15.31 12.01
C THR A 141 29.76 15.32 13.52
N GLN A 142 29.34 14.20 14.10
CA GLN A 142 29.40 13.93 15.54
C GLN A 142 30.09 12.58 15.74
N THR A 143 31.32 12.60 16.23
CA THR A 143 32.15 11.40 16.45
C THR A 143 31.95 10.78 17.83
N GLY A 144 31.45 11.56 18.80
CA GLY A 144 31.27 11.15 20.20
C GLY A 144 29.82 11.21 20.67
N LYS A 145 29.58 10.69 21.88
CA LYS A 145 28.25 10.73 22.53
C LYS A 145 27.91 12.11 23.10
N THR A 146 28.90 12.99 23.25
CA THR A 146 28.75 14.37 23.72
C THR A 146 28.65 15.34 22.56
N ALA A 147 27.88 16.40 22.72
CA ALA A 147 27.66 17.40 21.68
C ALA A 147 28.92 18.27 21.47
N GLU A 148 29.51 18.24 20.27
CA GLU A 148 30.62 19.13 19.88
C GLU A 148 30.09 20.33 19.08
N LEU A 149 29.44 21.26 19.79
CA LEU A 149 28.65 22.33 19.14
C LEU A 149 29.41 23.64 18.93
N ALA A 150 30.66 23.76 19.41
CA ALA A 150 31.40 25.02 19.39
C ALA A 150 31.59 25.58 17.97
N ALA A 151 31.86 24.71 16.99
CA ALA A 151 32.07 25.11 15.59
C ALA A 151 30.77 25.50 14.85
N THR A 152 29.60 25.13 15.39
CA THR A 152 28.30 25.24 14.71
C THR A 152 27.28 26.06 15.50
N THR A 153 27.63 26.50 16.70
CA THR A 153 26.80 27.43 17.49
C THR A 153 27.21 28.83 17.13
N TYR A 154 26.31 29.61 16.54
CA TYR A 154 26.61 30.99 16.18
C TYR A 154 25.92 31.94 17.15
N MET A 155 26.65 32.95 17.60
CA MET A 155 26.11 33.99 18.48
C MET A 155 26.72 35.34 18.15
N VAL A 156 25.98 36.41 18.45
CA VAL A 156 26.44 37.79 18.25
C VAL A 156 26.11 38.67 19.45
N ALA A 157 27.01 39.58 19.80
CA ALA A 157 26.78 40.64 20.78
C ALA A 157 27.25 41.99 20.22
N THR A 158 26.65 43.07 20.69
CA THR A 158 27.10 44.43 20.40
C THR A 158 27.35 45.19 21.70
N GLY A 159 28.24 46.17 21.67
CA GLY A 159 28.51 47.03 22.82
C GLY A 159 29.17 48.34 22.42
N ASP A 160 29.03 49.35 23.28
CA ASP A 160 29.65 50.66 23.10
C ASP A 160 30.73 50.87 24.18
N VAL A 161 31.91 51.33 23.78
CA VAL A 161 33.05 51.54 24.68
C VAL A 161 32.86 52.84 25.46
N THR A 162 32.81 52.72 26.78
CA THR A 162 32.79 53.84 27.73
C THR A 162 33.98 53.75 28.68
N ASP A 163 34.58 54.88 29.04
CA ASP A 163 35.74 54.95 29.95
C ASP A 163 36.95 54.09 29.51
N ASN A 164 37.13 53.96 28.18
CA ASN A 164 38.13 53.09 27.55
C ASN A 164 38.05 51.63 28.01
N LYS A 165 36.87 51.12 28.40
CA LYS A 165 36.63 49.73 28.79
C LYS A 165 35.64 49.04 27.85
N ILE A 166 35.88 47.76 27.60
CA ILE A 166 34.92 46.91 26.90
C ILE A 166 33.76 46.63 27.87
N PRO A 167 32.49 46.90 27.48
CA PRO A 167 31.34 46.63 28.33
C PRO A 167 31.11 45.12 28.49
N ALA A 168 30.28 44.73 29.46
CA ALA A 168 29.75 43.37 29.47
C ALA A 168 28.92 43.16 28.19
N LEU A 169 29.14 42.02 27.53
CA LEU A 169 28.51 41.69 26.26
C LEU A 169 27.48 40.59 26.45
N THR A 170 26.29 40.77 25.87
CA THR A 170 25.22 39.76 25.91
C THR A 170 25.05 39.15 24.52
N PHE A 171 25.52 37.92 24.36
CA PHE A 171 25.47 37.16 23.12
C PHE A 171 24.07 36.61 22.88
N SER A 172 23.48 37.00 21.76
CA SER A 172 22.23 36.45 21.24
C SER A 172 22.53 35.29 20.30
N PRO A 173 21.97 34.09 20.53
CA PRO A 173 22.12 32.98 19.62
C PRO A 173 21.54 33.29 18.23
N LEU A 174 22.24 32.83 17.20
CA LEU A 174 21.87 32.91 15.79
C LEU A 174 21.50 31.53 15.21
N THR A 175 21.66 30.45 15.98
CA THR A 175 21.33 29.07 15.58
C THR A 175 20.26 28.47 16.49
N ALA A 176 19.54 27.48 15.97
CA ALA A 176 18.65 26.61 16.73
C ALA A 176 19.30 25.23 16.89
N LEU A 177 19.06 24.57 18.02
CA LEU A 177 19.57 23.23 18.29
C LEU A 177 18.45 22.20 18.16
N ILE A 178 18.66 21.18 17.33
CA ILE A 178 17.81 19.99 17.26
C ILE A 178 18.56 18.83 17.92
N GLN A 179 17.91 18.14 18.86
CA GLN A 179 18.41 16.93 19.49
C GLN A 179 17.56 15.73 19.06
N PHE A 180 18.19 14.72 18.47
CA PHE A 180 17.58 13.43 18.14
C PHE A 180 17.93 12.40 19.22
N GLY A 181 16.97 12.03 20.06
CA GLY A 181 17.12 10.96 21.04
C GLY A 181 16.74 9.61 20.45
N LEU A 182 17.73 8.77 20.12
CA LEU A 182 17.52 7.47 19.48
C LEU A 182 17.59 6.34 20.50
N LYS A 183 16.46 5.72 20.82
CA LYS A 183 16.39 4.55 21.71
C LYS A 183 16.33 3.26 20.90
N ASN A 184 17.31 2.38 21.06
CA ASN A 184 17.32 1.11 20.35
C ASN A 184 16.40 0.09 21.01
N THR A 185 15.35 -0.29 20.28
CA THR A 185 14.33 -1.27 20.70
C THR A 185 14.42 -2.58 19.91
N SER A 186 15.45 -2.73 19.09
CA SER A 186 15.75 -3.96 18.36
C SER A 186 16.35 -5.04 19.27
N ASP A 187 16.63 -6.21 18.69
CA ASP A 187 17.19 -7.36 19.39
C ASP A 187 18.73 -7.38 19.46
N ARG A 188 19.41 -6.33 18.97
CA ARG A 188 20.88 -6.26 18.86
C ARG A 188 21.42 -4.84 18.92
N GLU A 189 22.74 -4.69 19.00
CA GLU A 189 23.41 -3.40 18.84
C GLU A 189 23.30 -2.89 17.39
N LEU A 190 23.01 -1.59 17.25
CA LEU A 190 22.96 -0.89 15.96
C LEU A 190 24.18 0.03 15.83
N LYS A 191 24.69 0.20 14.61
CA LYS A 191 25.71 1.23 14.31
C LYS A 191 25.07 2.36 13.53
N ILE A 192 24.89 3.50 14.18
CA ILE A 192 24.21 4.67 13.60
C ILE A 192 25.18 5.42 12.70
N ARG A 193 24.88 5.49 11.40
CA ARG A 193 25.74 6.12 10.40
C ARG A 193 25.30 7.55 10.11
N TYR A 194 24.06 7.74 9.68
CA TYR A 194 23.52 9.06 9.36
C TYR A 194 22.16 9.27 10.02
N ILE A 195 21.88 10.50 10.42
CA ILE A 195 20.53 11.01 10.69
C ILE A 195 20.26 12.06 9.63
N THR A 196 19.20 11.88 8.85
CA THR A 196 18.80 12.83 7.79
C THR A 196 17.51 13.52 8.19
N LEU A 197 17.47 14.84 8.08
CA LEU A 197 16.27 15.67 8.19
C LEU A 197 15.97 16.27 6.82
N GLU A 198 14.79 15.95 6.28
CA GLU A 198 14.33 16.35 4.96
C GLU A 198 12.99 17.08 5.03
N SER A 199 12.75 17.97 4.07
CA SER A 199 11.47 18.67 3.87
C SER A 199 10.97 18.57 2.43
N ASP A 200 9.67 18.76 2.23
CA ASP A 200 9.03 18.83 0.91
C ASP A 200 9.26 20.17 0.16
N ASP A 201 9.89 21.15 0.82
CA ASP A 201 10.22 22.48 0.29
C ASP A 201 11.64 22.91 0.76
N ASP A 202 12.26 23.90 0.11
CA ASP A 202 13.60 24.40 0.45
C ASP A 202 13.55 25.36 1.65
N VAL A 203 13.55 24.81 2.87
CA VAL A 203 13.30 25.57 4.12
C VAL A 203 14.51 25.74 5.03
N PHE A 204 15.63 25.05 4.76
CA PHE A 204 16.85 25.10 5.57
C PHE A 204 17.90 26.04 4.95
N PRO A 205 18.22 27.19 5.56
CA PRO A 205 19.26 28.08 5.05
C PRO A 205 20.66 27.50 5.23
N ALA A 206 21.54 27.75 4.25
CA ALA A 206 22.97 27.46 4.34
C ALA A 206 23.78 28.65 4.86
N GLU A 207 23.31 29.87 4.68
CA GLU A 207 24.04 31.09 5.05
C GLU A 207 23.14 32.12 5.73
N LEU A 208 23.67 32.77 6.77
CA LEU A 208 23.06 33.87 7.51
C LEU A 208 23.99 35.08 7.46
N LYS A 209 23.44 36.26 7.18
CA LYS A 209 24.18 37.53 7.28
C LYS A 209 23.56 38.46 8.32
N ILE A 210 24.42 39.10 9.11
CA ILE A 210 24.05 40.16 10.05
C ILE A 210 24.48 41.53 9.54
N ASP A 211 23.85 42.60 10.04
CA ASP A 211 24.35 43.96 9.88
C ASP A 211 25.31 44.38 10.99
N GLU A 212 25.77 45.64 10.93
CA GLU A 212 26.67 46.25 11.91
C GLU A 212 26.09 46.34 13.32
N ASP A 213 24.78 46.19 13.49
CA ASP A 213 24.10 46.19 14.78
C ASP A 213 23.78 44.76 15.27
N GLY A 214 24.31 43.74 14.58
CA GLY A 214 24.13 42.34 14.93
C GLY A 214 22.74 41.80 14.63
N VAL A 215 21.95 42.49 13.80
CA VAL A 215 20.60 42.07 13.41
C VAL A 215 20.69 41.22 12.14
N VAL A 216 19.96 40.11 12.10
CA VAL A 216 19.88 39.23 10.92
C VAL A 216 19.22 39.98 9.76
N GLN A 217 19.95 40.11 8.67
CA GLN A 217 19.52 40.81 7.45
C GLN A 217 19.00 39.85 6.38
N SER A 218 19.65 38.69 6.22
CA SER A 218 19.26 37.72 5.19
C SER A 218 19.63 36.30 5.56
N LEU A 219 18.80 35.38 5.06
CA LEU A 219 19.07 33.95 4.99
C LEU A 219 19.14 33.55 3.52
N SER A 220 20.12 32.73 3.13
CA SER A 220 20.31 32.31 1.74
C SER A 220 20.86 30.90 1.61
N GLY A 221 20.93 30.41 0.36
CA GLY A 221 21.36 29.04 0.06
C GLY A 221 20.40 28.01 0.62
N MET A 222 19.10 28.21 0.40
CA MET A 222 18.04 27.32 0.89
C MET A 222 18.22 25.89 0.38
N ARG A 223 17.97 24.92 1.24
CA ARG A 223 18.04 23.48 0.99
C ARG A 223 16.83 22.80 1.61
N ASN A 224 16.51 21.61 1.14
CA ASN A 224 15.47 20.75 1.69
C ASN A 224 16.02 19.56 2.50
N LYS A 225 17.34 19.46 2.67
CA LYS A 225 18.00 18.33 3.34
C LYS A 225 19.18 18.77 4.20
N LEU A 226 19.29 18.17 5.38
CA LEU A 226 20.44 18.26 6.29
C LEU A 226 20.81 16.85 6.77
N THR A 227 22.11 16.58 6.90
CA THR A 227 22.61 15.27 7.34
C THR A 227 23.53 15.41 8.54
N LEU A 228 23.32 14.60 9.57
CA LEU A 228 24.22 14.41 10.69
C LEU A 228 24.91 13.05 10.58
N ASP A 229 26.20 13.05 10.25
CA ASP A 229 27.09 11.90 10.27
C ASP A 229 27.46 11.55 11.72
N MET A 230 26.91 10.44 12.19
CA MET A 230 27.14 9.89 13.53
C MET A 230 28.38 8.98 13.58
N SER A 231 29.15 8.89 12.51
CA SER A 231 30.44 8.18 12.43
C SER A 231 30.37 6.70 12.82
N GLY A 232 29.22 6.05 12.60
CA GLY A 232 29.03 4.63 12.92
C GLY A 232 28.95 4.34 14.42
N GLN A 233 28.56 5.32 15.23
CA GLN A 233 28.46 5.17 16.69
C GLN A 233 27.56 4.00 17.09
N ALA A 234 28.06 3.20 18.04
CA ALA A 234 27.35 2.04 18.56
C ALA A 234 26.21 2.46 19.50
N LEU A 235 25.03 1.91 19.23
CA LEU A 235 23.82 2.05 20.01
C LEU A 235 23.39 0.66 20.49
N ALA A 236 23.78 0.32 21.72
CA ALA A 236 23.46 -0.98 22.34
C ALA A 236 21.96 -1.15 22.57
N GLN A 237 21.53 -2.39 22.77
CA GLN A 237 20.13 -2.73 23.02
C GLN A 237 19.59 -1.99 24.25
N ASN A 238 18.39 -1.40 24.14
CA ASN A 238 17.69 -0.62 25.18
C ASN A 238 18.40 0.66 25.65
N GLU A 239 19.54 1.01 25.06
CA GLU A 239 20.24 2.26 25.33
C GLU A 239 19.69 3.41 24.45
N THR A 240 20.06 4.63 24.82
CA THR A 240 19.78 5.85 24.06
C THR A 240 21.07 6.50 23.57
N LEU A 241 21.09 6.91 22.30
CA LEU A 241 22.14 7.74 21.71
C LEU A 241 21.53 9.07 21.25
N ASN A 242 22.18 10.19 21.58
CA ASN A 242 21.74 11.51 21.15
C ASN A 242 22.57 11.99 19.95
N GLY A 243 21.90 12.43 18.90
CA GLY A 243 22.48 13.23 17.83
C GLY A 243 22.13 14.71 18.00
N TYR A 244 23.09 15.62 17.78
CA TYR A 244 22.90 17.05 17.94
C TYR A 244 23.17 17.78 16.62
N LEU A 245 22.19 18.55 16.16
CA LEU A 245 22.24 19.27 14.89
C LEU A 245 21.92 20.75 15.13
N ASN A 246 22.92 21.61 14.98
CA ASN A 246 22.70 23.06 14.95
C ASN A 246 22.31 23.48 13.54
N ILE A 247 21.23 24.26 13.43
CA ILE A 247 20.74 24.79 12.16
C ILE A 247 20.61 26.31 12.22
N LEU A 248 20.66 26.95 11.05
CA LEU A 248 20.21 28.32 10.93
C LEU A 248 18.68 28.38 11.08
N PRO A 249 18.12 29.46 11.66
CA PRO A 249 16.70 29.54 11.92
C PRO A 249 15.91 29.55 10.61
N THR A 250 14.72 28.96 10.62
CA THR A 250 13.82 29.01 9.47
C THR A 250 12.95 30.28 9.48
N THR A 251 13.32 31.27 10.29
CA THR A 251 12.58 32.53 10.46
C THR A 251 13.49 33.68 10.86
N TYR A 252 13.22 34.86 10.32
CA TYR A 252 13.83 36.12 10.77
C TYR A 252 12.91 37.30 10.43
N GLY A 253 12.71 38.19 11.41
CA GLY A 253 11.71 39.26 11.29
C GLY A 253 10.32 38.68 10.98
N ASP A 254 9.69 39.17 9.91
CA ASP A 254 8.40 38.68 9.42
C ASP A 254 8.53 37.56 8.37
N THR A 255 9.75 37.20 7.97
CA THR A 255 10.00 36.18 6.94
C THR A 255 9.98 34.78 7.56
N ARG A 256 9.06 33.93 7.07
CA ARG A 256 8.92 32.52 7.48
C ARG A 256 9.26 31.62 6.32
N LEU A 257 10.29 30.79 6.49
CA LEU A 257 10.76 29.86 5.47
C LEU A 257 10.03 28.53 5.56
N MET A 258 9.78 28.05 6.78
CA MET A 258 8.97 26.86 7.03
C MET A 258 7.48 27.24 7.16
N LYS A 259 6.55 26.32 6.97
CA LYS A 259 5.11 26.56 7.18
C LYS A 259 4.53 25.46 8.06
N SER A 260 3.35 25.69 8.63
CA SER A 260 2.60 24.66 9.36
C SER A 260 2.26 23.44 8.48
N THR A 261 2.19 23.62 7.16
CA THR A 261 1.90 22.57 6.19
C THR A 261 3.14 21.91 5.59
N THR A 262 4.35 22.41 5.86
CA THR A 262 5.59 21.79 5.38
C THR A 262 5.68 20.38 5.95
N GLU A 263 5.99 19.40 5.10
CA GLU A 263 6.12 18.00 5.48
C GLU A 263 7.59 17.70 5.76
N LEU A 264 7.87 17.08 6.91
CA LEU A 264 9.19 16.64 7.31
C LEU A 264 9.33 15.12 7.21
N ASN A 265 10.53 14.69 6.83
CA ASN A 265 10.96 13.29 6.87
C ASN A 265 12.23 13.20 7.72
N ILE A 266 12.29 12.18 8.56
CA ILE A 266 13.49 11.87 9.36
C ILE A 266 13.85 10.42 9.14
N THR A 267 15.10 10.17 8.76
CA THR A 267 15.60 8.83 8.46
C THR A 267 16.91 8.58 9.19
N VAL A 268 17.06 7.39 9.76
CA VAL A 268 18.30 6.91 10.36
C VAL A 268 18.87 5.79 9.53
N SER A 269 20.08 6.01 9.01
CA SER A 269 20.88 4.97 8.35
C SER A 269 21.67 4.19 9.40
N VAL A 270 21.53 2.86 9.39
CA VAL A 270 22.27 1.94 10.25
C VAL A 270 23.13 0.97 9.44
N LEU A 271 24.31 0.62 9.98
CA LEU A 271 25.16 -0.44 9.43
C LEU A 271 24.85 -1.77 10.14
N ASN A 272 24.31 -2.73 9.40
CA ASN A 272 24.04 -4.09 9.85
C ASN A 272 24.88 -5.07 9.04
N ASN A 273 25.92 -5.65 9.66
CA ASN A 273 26.85 -6.57 8.99
C ASN A 273 27.42 -6.03 7.66
N GLU A 274 27.85 -4.75 7.65
CA GLU A 274 28.37 -4.04 6.47
C GLU A 274 27.34 -3.65 5.40
N VAL A 275 26.06 -4.00 5.58
CA VAL A 275 24.96 -3.51 4.74
C VAL A 275 24.34 -2.27 5.40
N GLU A 276 24.19 -1.22 4.62
CA GLU A 276 23.50 0.00 5.04
C GLU A 276 21.98 -0.17 4.89
N GLN A 277 21.23 0.16 5.93
CA GLN A 277 19.79 0.05 5.98
C GLN A 277 19.19 1.34 6.55
N ASP A 278 18.19 1.89 5.86
CA ASP A 278 17.46 3.06 6.32
C ASP A 278 16.25 2.65 7.18
N ILE A 279 16.09 3.35 8.30
CA ILE A 279 14.96 3.26 9.22
C ILE A 279 14.25 4.62 9.20
N ILE A 280 13.03 4.64 8.68
CA ILE A 280 12.22 5.86 8.58
C ILE A 280 11.60 6.13 9.96
N LEU A 281 11.95 7.26 10.56
CA LEU A 281 11.43 7.69 11.86
C LEU A 281 10.23 8.62 11.74
N LEU A 282 10.20 9.46 10.70
CA LEU A 282 9.03 10.25 10.28
C LEU A 282 8.93 10.21 8.75
N LYS A 283 7.71 10.01 8.23
CA LYS A 283 7.40 10.08 6.79
C LYS A 283 6.27 11.09 6.56
N LYS A 284 6.55 12.15 5.81
CA LYS A 284 5.59 13.19 5.40
C LYS A 284 4.75 13.77 6.55
N VAL A 285 5.37 14.01 7.70
CA VAL A 285 4.66 14.57 8.86
C VAL A 285 4.68 16.09 8.78
N LYS A 286 3.51 16.72 8.82
CA LYS A 286 3.41 18.19 8.76
C LYS A 286 3.91 18.79 10.06
N VAL A 287 4.58 19.94 9.99
CA VAL A 287 5.15 20.62 11.17
C VAL A 287 4.12 20.83 12.30
N LYS A 288 2.89 21.21 11.94
CA LYS A 288 1.80 21.40 12.93
C LYS A 288 1.35 20.12 13.63
N ASP A 289 1.60 18.96 13.02
CA ASP A 289 1.16 17.65 13.52
C ASP A 289 2.29 16.97 14.33
N LEU A 290 3.46 17.62 14.50
CA LEU A 290 4.59 17.09 15.27
C LEU A 290 4.30 16.91 16.76
N GLU A 291 3.38 17.68 17.33
CA GLU A 291 2.95 17.49 18.73
C GLU A 291 2.26 16.14 18.90
N ASP A 292 1.33 15.79 18.01
CA ASP A 292 0.60 14.52 18.06
C ASP A 292 1.50 13.31 17.73
N ASN A 293 2.51 13.51 16.88
CA ASN A 293 3.40 12.43 16.41
C ASN A 293 4.58 12.16 17.37
N ILE A 294 5.23 13.20 17.88
CA ILE A 294 6.47 13.10 18.67
C ILE A 294 6.48 13.98 19.93
N GLY A 295 5.36 14.62 20.28
CA GLY A 295 5.26 15.49 21.45
C GLY A 295 6.00 16.84 21.30
N LEU A 296 6.35 17.24 20.08
CA LEU A 296 7.07 18.49 19.83
C LEU A 296 6.09 19.63 19.47
N ASP A 297 5.78 20.48 20.45
CA ASP A 297 4.98 21.70 20.25
C ASP A 297 5.79 22.75 19.46
N MET A 298 5.32 23.04 18.24
CA MET A 298 5.89 24.03 17.34
C MET A 298 5.11 25.36 17.29
N ASP A 299 3.96 25.45 17.94
CA ASP A 299 3.07 26.61 17.89
C ASP A 299 3.70 27.85 18.54
N ALA A 300 4.42 27.64 19.65
CA ALA A 300 5.15 28.71 20.35
C ALA A 300 6.19 29.42 19.47
N THR A 301 6.58 28.80 18.35
CA THR A 301 7.53 29.33 17.38
C THR A 301 6.91 29.54 16.00
N ALA A 302 5.58 29.59 15.93
CA ALA A 302 4.82 29.77 14.71
C ALA A 302 5.22 28.76 13.59
N ASN A 303 5.45 27.51 14.00
CA ASN A 303 5.86 26.41 13.11
C ASN A 303 7.23 26.65 12.43
N GLN A 304 8.20 27.19 13.19
CA GLN A 304 9.57 27.49 12.73
C GLN A 304 10.61 26.96 13.70
N PHE A 305 11.81 26.63 13.20
CA PHE A 305 12.98 26.52 14.05
C PHE A 305 13.56 27.91 14.32
N ALA A 306 13.40 28.41 15.54
CA ALA A 306 13.80 29.75 15.95
C ALA A 306 15.17 29.75 16.64
N ALA A 307 15.97 30.80 16.39
CA ALA A 307 17.30 30.93 16.98
C ALA A 307 17.24 30.96 18.52
N GLY A 308 18.20 30.31 19.17
CA GLY A 308 18.29 30.20 20.62
C GLY A 308 17.32 29.20 21.25
N LYS A 309 16.57 28.43 20.45
CA LYS A 309 15.69 27.36 20.94
C LYS A 309 16.35 25.99 20.81
N HIS A 310 15.87 25.07 21.66
CA HIS A 310 16.25 23.66 21.68
C HIS A 310 15.01 22.82 21.39
N TYR A 311 15.07 22.00 20.34
CA TYR A 311 14.00 21.12 19.87
C TYR A 311 14.43 19.67 20.08
N LYS A 312 13.85 19.00 21.07
CA LYS A 312 14.15 17.60 21.37
C LYS A 312 13.12 16.70 20.68
N MET A 313 13.61 15.73 19.92
CA MET A 313 12.82 14.73 19.21
C MET A 313 13.30 13.35 19.64
N ASP A 314 12.48 12.59 20.35
CA ASP A 314 12.82 11.25 20.84
C ASP A 314 12.14 10.18 19.95
N PHE A 315 12.91 9.17 19.54
CA PHE A 315 12.48 8.11 18.63
C PHE A 315 12.88 6.72 19.14
N GLU A 316 12.05 5.73 18.85
CA GLU A 316 12.46 4.33 18.91
C GLU A 316 13.06 3.89 17.58
N VAL A 317 14.19 3.18 17.64
CA VAL A 317 14.89 2.67 16.46
C VAL A 317 14.89 1.14 16.49
N ASP A 318 14.26 0.54 15.49
CA ASP A 318 14.26 -0.90 15.24
C ASP A 318 14.50 -1.16 13.75
N TYR A 319 15.44 -2.03 13.42
CA TYR A 319 15.76 -2.38 12.03
C TYR A 319 14.71 -3.31 11.39
N ARG A 320 13.82 -3.90 12.20
CA ARG A 320 12.73 -4.75 11.73
C ARG A 320 11.57 -3.89 11.25
N PHE A 321 10.97 -4.27 10.12
CA PHE A 321 9.74 -3.65 9.65
C PHE A 321 8.67 -3.72 10.75
N ARG A 322 8.19 -2.56 11.19
CA ARG A 322 7.04 -2.46 12.09
C ARG A 322 5.81 -2.23 11.23
N ILE A 323 4.81 -3.11 11.41
CA ILE A 323 3.51 -2.94 10.79
C ILE A 323 2.92 -1.61 11.31
N PRO A 324 2.50 -0.68 10.42
CA PRO A 324 1.86 0.56 10.83
C PRO A 324 0.63 0.31 11.70
N ASP A 325 0.27 1.26 12.56
CA ASP A 325 -0.90 1.14 13.44
C ASP A 325 -2.21 1.02 12.63
N GLU A 326 -2.26 1.62 11.45
CA GLU A 326 -3.36 1.48 10.49
C GLU A 326 -3.49 0.05 9.95
N GLY A 327 -2.46 -0.78 10.09
CA GLY A 327 -2.41 -2.16 9.62
C GLY A 327 -2.21 -2.31 8.11
N TYR A 328 -2.09 -1.21 7.38
CA TYR A 328 -1.76 -1.17 5.95
C TYR A 328 -0.79 -0.02 5.66
N MET A 329 -0.11 -0.06 4.52
CA MET A 329 0.65 1.07 3.99
C MET A 329 0.36 1.29 2.51
N ILE A 330 0.54 2.52 2.05
CA ILE A 330 0.49 2.89 0.64
C ILE A 330 1.91 3.23 0.20
N ASP A 331 2.42 2.53 -0.81
CA ASP A 331 3.74 2.80 -1.38
C ASP A 331 3.74 4.06 -2.26
N ASP A 332 4.92 4.45 -2.76
CA ASP A 332 5.07 5.66 -3.56
C ASP A 332 4.42 5.53 -4.96
N ASP A 333 4.10 4.31 -5.40
CA ASP A 333 3.36 4.01 -6.64
C ASP A 333 1.84 3.97 -6.42
N GLY A 334 1.36 4.12 -5.18
CA GLY A 334 -0.04 4.07 -4.81
C GLY A 334 -0.59 2.64 -4.63
N ASN A 335 0.26 1.63 -4.53
CA ASN A 335 -0.13 0.27 -4.17
C ASN A 335 -0.35 0.17 -2.66
N ILE A 336 -1.30 -0.68 -2.27
CA ILE A 336 -1.73 -0.87 -0.89
C ILE A 336 -1.21 -2.23 -0.40
N HIS A 337 -0.48 -2.22 0.70
CA HIS A 337 0.06 -3.40 1.36
C HIS A 337 -0.67 -3.61 2.68
N ILE A 338 -1.33 -4.75 2.85
CA ILE A 338 -2.19 -5.06 4.00
C ILE A 338 -1.52 -6.14 4.86
N TYR A 339 -1.36 -5.86 6.15
CA TYR A 339 -0.61 -6.73 7.07
C TYR A 339 -1.51 -7.49 8.05
N ASN A 340 -2.71 -6.99 8.34
CA ASN A 340 -3.59 -7.57 9.35
C ASN A 340 -5.06 -7.17 9.11
N LYS A 341 -5.94 -7.60 10.04
CA LYS A 341 -7.39 -7.28 10.02
C LYS A 341 -7.66 -5.78 9.99
N THR A 342 -6.95 -4.99 10.83
CA THR A 342 -7.08 -3.53 10.88
C THR A 342 -6.78 -2.93 9.51
N GLY A 343 -5.72 -3.41 8.86
CA GLY A 343 -5.35 -3.00 7.50
C GLY A 343 -6.43 -3.29 6.46
N LEU A 344 -7.07 -4.46 6.54
CA LEU A 344 -8.13 -4.83 5.60
C LEU A 344 -9.37 -3.92 5.74
N PHE A 345 -9.76 -3.59 6.97
CA PHE A 345 -10.82 -2.60 7.22
C PHE A 345 -10.39 -1.17 6.89
N GLY A 346 -9.11 -0.84 7.07
CA GLY A 346 -8.52 0.43 6.65
C GLY A 346 -8.65 0.63 5.14
N TRP A 347 -8.23 -0.37 4.36
CA TRP A 347 -8.40 -0.41 2.91
C TRP A 347 -9.88 -0.26 2.49
N ASN A 348 -10.80 -0.98 3.15
CA ASN A 348 -12.23 -0.90 2.83
C ASN A 348 -12.74 0.56 2.85
N LYS A 349 -12.30 1.37 3.81
CA LYS A 349 -12.70 2.78 3.95
C LYS A 349 -12.17 3.69 2.83
N ILE A 350 -11.05 3.34 2.22
CA ILE A 350 -10.39 4.14 1.17
C ILE A 350 -10.51 3.51 -0.23
N ALA A 351 -11.20 2.37 -0.36
CA ALA A 351 -11.22 1.58 -1.59
C ALA A 351 -11.79 2.34 -2.80
N ASP A 352 -12.71 3.28 -2.58
CA ASP A 352 -13.28 4.11 -3.65
C ASP A 352 -12.24 5.06 -4.26
N GLU A 353 -11.33 5.61 -3.45
CA GLU A 353 -10.23 6.48 -3.89
C GLU A 353 -9.13 5.67 -4.62
N TYR A 354 -8.91 4.43 -4.16
CA TYR A 354 -7.87 3.53 -4.66
C TYR A 354 -8.41 2.38 -5.52
N ARG A 355 -9.54 2.60 -6.20
CA ARG A 355 -10.26 1.55 -6.94
C ARG A 355 -9.45 0.85 -8.03
N LYS A 356 -8.34 1.43 -8.48
CA LYS A 356 -7.43 0.89 -9.51
C LYS A 356 -6.08 0.42 -8.96
N ALA A 357 -5.84 0.55 -7.66
CA ALA A 357 -4.56 0.19 -7.05
C ALA A 357 -4.30 -1.32 -7.09
N THR A 358 -3.02 -1.70 -6.99
CA THR A 358 -2.66 -3.04 -6.56
C THR A 358 -2.80 -3.11 -5.05
N VAL A 359 -3.54 -4.08 -4.55
CA VAL A 359 -3.79 -4.35 -3.14
C VAL A 359 -3.23 -5.72 -2.84
N THR A 360 -2.25 -5.79 -1.95
CA THR A 360 -1.50 -7.02 -1.67
C THR A 360 -1.68 -7.40 -0.21
N LEU A 361 -2.08 -8.65 0.05
CA LEU A 361 -1.97 -9.22 1.38
C LEU A 361 -0.51 -9.64 1.62
N GLU A 362 0.14 -8.97 2.56
CA GLU A 362 1.56 -9.14 2.86
C GLU A 362 1.80 -10.39 3.70
N LYS A 363 1.74 -11.54 3.02
CA LYS A 363 1.74 -12.89 3.58
C LYS A 363 2.80 -13.11 4.68
N GLU A 364 4.01 -12.59 4.50
CA GLU A 364 5.13 -12.80 5.43
C GLU A 364 4.87 -12.19 6.82
N TYR A 365 4.00 -11.19 6.89
CA TYR A 365 3.67 -10.46 8.12
C TYR A 365 2.31 -10.85 8.70
N ILE A 366 1.53 -11.66 7.97
CA ILE A 366 0.23 -12.15 8.42
C ILE A 366 0.43 -13.37 9.34
N ASP A 367 -0.42 -13.47 10.35
CA ASP A 367 -0.35 -14.50 11.38
C ASP A 367 -0.54 -15.92 10.81
N GLU A 368 0.11 -16.87 11.46
CA GLU A 368 -0.02 -18.31 11.19
C GLU A 368 -0.50 -19.02 12.46
N PRO A 369 -1.79 -18.92 12.81
CA PRO A 369 -2.29 -19.29 14.13
C PRO A 369 -2.19 -20.80 14.43
N ALA A 370 -2.15 -21.65 13.40
CA ALA A 370 -2.12 -23.11 13.54
C ALA A 370 -0.72 -23.72 13.35
N GLY A 371 0.28 -22.95 12.89
CA GLY A 371 1.63 -23.46 12.60
C GLY A 371 1.72 -24.46 11.44
N ASP A 372 0.75 -24.44 10.53
CA ASP A 372 0.61 -25.36 9.39
C ASP A 372 1.01 -24.73 8.04
N GLY A 373 1.63 -23.54 8.07
CA GLY A 373 1.99 -22.75 6.90
C GLY A 373 0.84 -21.94 6.30
N ILE A 374 -0.38 -22.00 6.86
CA ILE A 374 -1.53 -21.23 6.37
C ILE A 374 -1.58 -19.87 7.08
N LYS A 375 -1.40 -18.81 6.29
CA LYS A 375 -1.54 -17.43 6.76
C LYS A 375 -3.01 -17.02 6.83
N VAL A 376 -3.41 -16.43 7.95
CA VAL A 376 -4.82 -16.17 8.25
C VAL A 376 -5.04 -14.73 8.74
N ILE A 377 -6.01 -14.07 8.12
CA ILE A 377 -6.68 -12.89 8.69
C ILE A 377 -8.03 -13.36 9.24
N ASP A 378 -8.17 -13.35 10.56
CA ASP A 378 -9.42 -13.71 11.23
C ASP A 378 -10.29 -12.46 11.41
N MET A 379 -11.44 -12.41 10.73
CA MET A 379 -12.36 -11.27 10.79
C MET A 379 -13.21 -11.27 12.05
N GLY A 380 -13.23 -12.35 12.84
CA GLY A 380 -14.00 -12.42 14.08
C GLY A 380 -15.53 -12.27 13.90
N ASN A 381 -16.06 -12.51 12.69
CA ASN A 381 -17.44 -12.20 12.29
C ASN A 381 -17.79 -10.70 12.38
N GLU A 382 -16.80 -9.81 12.34
CA GLU A 382 -17.07 -8.39 12.16
C GLU A 382 -17.69 -8.15 10.77
N LEU A 383 -18.64 -7.23 10.72
CA LEU A 383 -19.42 -6.95 9.52
C LEU A 383 -18.52 -6.35 8.43
N TRP A 384 -18.46 -7.01 7.29
CA TRP A 384 -17.81 -6.53 6.08
C TRP A 384 -18.83 -5.84 5.17
N GLU A 385 -18.67 -4.53 5.03
CA GLU A 385 -19.39 -3.76 4.02
C GLU A 385 -18.74 -3.99 2.64
N PRO A 386 -19.51 -4.41 1.62
CA PRO A 386 -18.97 -4.65 0.30
C PRO A 386 -18.27 -3.43 -0.27
N ILE A 387 -17.07 -3.60 -0.82
CA ILE A 387 -16.43 -2.55 -1.62
C ILE A 387 -17.30 -2.29 -2.83
N SER A 388 -17.69 -1.03 -3.04
CA SER A 388 -18.71 -0.64 -4.02
C SER A 388 -18.36 -1.07 -5.44
N ALA A 389 -17.13 -0.79 -5.85
CA ALA A 389 -16.54 -1.21 -7.11
C ALA A 389 -15.01 -1.31 -7.00
N PHE A 390 -14.43 -2.32 -7.62
CA PHE A 390 -12.98 -2.50 -7.69
C PHE A 390 -12.53 -2.85 -9.11
N GLY A 391 -11.50 -2.17 -9.60
CA GLY A 391 -10.94 -2.32 -10.95
C GLY A 391 -9.42 -2.53 -10.96
N GLY A 392 -8.79 -2.61 -9.79
CA GLY A 392 -7.36 -2.82 -9.61
C GLY A 392 -6.98 -4.30 -9.57
N VAL A 393 -5.91 -4.62 -8.85
CA VAL A 393 -5.47 -5.99 -8.61
C VAL A 393 -5.53 -6.29 -7.13
N PHE A 394 -6.28 -7.30 -6.71
CA PHE A 394 -6.26 -7.82 -5.35
C PHE A 394 -5.46 -9.12 -5.34
N GLU A 395 -4.24 -9.05 -4.83
CA GLU A 395 -3.33 -10.18 -4.65
C GLU A 395 -3.49 -10.75 -3.25
N GLY A 396 -4.16 -11.91 -3.15
CA GLY A 396 -4.34 -12.59 -1.89
C GLY A 396 -3.11 -13.36 -1.40
N ASN A 397 -2.10 -13.62 -2.25
CA ASN A 397 -0.86 -14.34 -1.92
C ASN A 397 -1.06 -15.69 -1.20
N GLY A 398 -2.21 -16.34 -1.38
CA GLY A 398 -2.58 -17.59 -0.72
C GLY A 398 -3.05 -17.43 0.73
N VAL A 399 -3.28 -16.21 1.19
CA VAL A 399 -3.83 -15.92 2.52
C VAL A 399 -5.29 -16.36 2.61
N THR A 400 -5.68 -16.83 3.80
CA THR A 400 -7.07 -17.11 4.16
C THR A 400 -7.68 -15.95 4.95
N ILE A 401 -8.79 -15.39 4.47
CA ILE A 401 -9.66 -14.51 5.24
C ILE A 401 -10.78 -15.38 5.81
N ARG A 402 -10.84 -15.56 7.14
CA ARG A 402 -11.82 -16.44 7.77
C ARG A 402 -12.82 -15.69 8.64
N ASN A 403 -13.96 -16.33 8.91
CA ASN A 403 -15.06 -15.80 9.72
C ASN A 403 -15.60 -14.48 9.16
N LEU A 404 -15.75 -14.44 7.83
CA LEU A 404 -16.17 -13.26 7.10
C LEU A 404 -17.71 -13.16 7.11
N GLN A 405 -18.24 -12.13 7.77
CA GLN A 405 -19.67 -11.82 7.75
C GLN A 405 -19.95 -10.67 6.78
N ILE A 406 -20.54 -10.96 5.63
CA ILE A 406 -20.81 -10.01 4.54
C ILE A 406 -22.18 -9.35 4.72
N ALA A 407 -22.32 -8.05 4.43
CA ALA A 407 -23.62 -7.38 4.54
C ALA A 407 -24.70 -7.94 3.59
N ASN A 408 -24.52 -7.85 2.25
CA ASN A 408 -25.57 -8.22 1.30
C ASN A 408 -25.13 -8.65 -0.12
N LYS A 409 -23.97 -8.22 -0.63
CA LYS A 409 -23.57 -8.43 -2.05
C LYS A 409 -22.37 -9.37 -2.25
N GLY A 410 -21.33 -9.23 -1.42
CA GLY A 410 -20.10 -10.00 -1.52
C GLY A 410 -18.93 -9.27 -0.87
N PHE A 411 -17.73 -9.85 -0.94
CA PHE A 411 -16.51 -9.15 -0.55
C PHE A 411 -16.34 -7.85 -1.36
N ILE A 412 -16.68 -7.89 -2.65
CA ILE A 412 -16.75 -6.74 -3.55
C ILE A 412 -18.12 -6.76 -4.24
N ALA A 413 -18.83 -5.63 -4.30
CA ALA A 413 -20.11 -5.59 -5.00
C ALA A 413 -19.91 -5.73 -6.52
N THR A 414 -19.08 -4.87 -7.11
CA THR A 414 -18.79 -4.89 -8.55
C THR A 414 -17.29 -5.02 -8.81
N ASN A 415 -16.86 -6.15 -9.37
CA ASN A 415 -15.47 -6.36 -9.76
C ASN A 415 -15.28 -6.21 -11.28
N THR A 416 -14.35 -5.33 -11.65
CA THR A 416 -13.84 -5.16 -13.01
C THR A 416 -12.34 -5.42 -13.12
N GLY A 417 -11.69 -5.65 -11.97
CA GLY A 417 -10.25 -5.84 -11.86
C GLY A 417 -9.84 -7.30 -11.82
N THR A 418 -8.67 -7.54 -11.26
CA THR A 418 -8.14 -8.88 -11.00
C THR A 418 -8.26 -9.21 -9.51
N ILE A 419 -8.75 -10.40 -9.18
CA ILE A 419 -8.66 -10.96 -7.81
C ILE A 419 -8.03 -12.33 -7.93
N ARG A 420 -6.95 -12.60 -7.18
CA ARG A 420 -6.31 -13.90 -7.26
C ARG A 420 -5.68 -14.40 -5.97
N ASN A 421 -5.48 -15.72 -5.93
CA ASN A 421 -4.78 -16.44 -4.85
C ASN A 421 -5.36 -16.14 -3.47
N LEU A 422 -6.67 -16.27 -3.29
CA LEU A 422 -7.37 -15.90 -2.05
C LEU A 422 -8.27 -17.04 -1.57
N THR A 423 -8.26 -17.31 -0.27
CA THR A 423 -9.26 -18.19 0.36
C THR A 423 -10.18 -17.37 1.25
N LEU A 424 -11.50 -17.49 1.05
CA LEU A 424 -12.52 -17.03 1.97
C LEU A 424 -13.08 -18.23 2.73
N GLU A 425 -13.01 -18.21 4.06
CA GLU A 425 -13.42 -19.33 4.92
C GLU A 425 -14.49 -18.90 5.94
N ASN A 426 -15.45 -19.78 6.20
CA ASN A 426 -16.59 -19.52 7.08
C ASN A 426 -17.34 -18.24 6.68
N VAL A 427 -17.73 -18.17 5.41
CA VAL A 427 -18.43 -17.01 4.84
C VAL A 427 -19.91 -17.06 5.22
N SER A 428 -20.41 -16.00 5.83
CA SER A 428 -21.84 -15.82 6.15
C SER A 428 -22.34 -14.46 5.67
N PHE A 429 -23.66 -14.31 5.56
CA PHE A 429 -24.29 -13.02 5.30
C PHE A 429 -25.00 -12.53 6.57
N SER A 430 -24.96 -11.24 6.86
CA SER A 430 -25.57 -10.65 8.06
C SER A 430 -27.10 -10.60 7.99
N ALA A 431 -27.65 -10.64 6.77
CA ALA A 431 -29.08 -10.68 6.51
C ALA A 431 -29.41 -11.66 5.37
N ASP A 432 -30.69 -12.02 5.28
CA ASP A 432 -31.21 -12.78 4.15
C ASP A 432 -31.04 -11.98 2.84
N ILE A 433 -30.64 -12.67 1.79
CA ILE A 433 -30.31 -12.09 0.50
C ILE A 433 -31.59 -11.79 -0.27
N THR A 434 -31.70 -10.53 -0.71
CA THR A 434 -32.83 -10.02 -1.49
C THR A 434 -32.44 -9.51 -2.88
N GLU A 435 -31.13 -9.35 -3.13
CA GLU A 435 -30.55 -8.85 -4.38
C GLU A 435 -29.45 -9.80 -4.89
N GLY A 436 -28.82 -9.47 -6.03
CA GLY A 436 -27.74 -10.27 -6.59
C GLY A 436 -26.52 -10.32 -5.66
N ALA A 437 -25.98 -11.52 -5.41
CA ALA A 437 -24.87 -11.71 -4.49
C ALA A 437 -24.00 -12.94 -4.78
N GLY A 438 -22.78 -12.93 -4.23
CA GLY A 438 -21.89 -14.08 -4.13
C GLY A 438 -20.81 -13.83 -3.08
N ALA A 439 -20.16 -14.87 -2.57
CA ALA A 439 -19.18 -14.70 -1.49
C ALA A 439 -18.06 -13.73 -1.87
N LEU A 440 -17.55 -13.83 -3.10
CA LEU A 440 -16.49 -12.95 -3.58
C LEU A 440 -17.06 -11.68 -4.23
N ALA A 441 -18.02 -11.82 -5.14
CA ALA A 441 -18.67 -10.65 -5.72
C ALA A 441 -20.12 -10.88 -6.16
N ALA A 442 -20.92 -9.80 -6.14
CA ALA A 442 -22.25 -9.81 -6.75
C ALA A 442 -22.16 -9.77 -8.27
N GLU A 443 -21.32 -8.89 -8.81
CA GLU A 443 -21.10 -8.75 -10.25
C GLU A 443 -19.61 -8.76 -10.60
N SER A 444 -19.28 -9.46 -11.66
CA SER A 444 -17.94 -9.62 -12.22
C SER A 444 -18.03 -9.28 -13.70
N SER A 445 -17.38 -8.20 -14.13
CA SER A 445 -17.48 -7.69 -15.50
C SER A 445 -16.13 -7.33 -16.08
N THR A 446 -15.74 -7.91 -17.23
CA THR A 446 -14.39 -7.74 -17.83
C THR A 446 -13.22 -8.09 -16.89
N SER A 447 -13.52 -8.73 -15.76
CA SER A 447 -12.58 -9.02 -14.68
C SER A 447 -11.84 -10.33 -14.87
N VAL A 448 -10.77 -10.53 -14.10
CA VAL A 448 -10.04 -11.80 -13.98
C VAL A 448 -10.10 -12.29 -12.54
N ILE A 449 -10.64 -13.48 -12.31
CA ILE A 449 -10.71 -14.11 -10.99
C ILE A 449 -9.97 -15.44 -11.07
N GLN A 450 -8.90 -15.59 -10.31
CA GLN A 450 -7.95 -16.69 -10.46
C GLN A 450 -7.60 -17.34 -9.13
N ASN A 451 -7.66 -18.67 -9.03
CA ASN A 451 -7.21 -19.42 -7.85
C ASN A 451 -7.88 -18.95 -6.54
N CYS A 452 -9.16 -18.59 -6.62
CA CYS A 452 -9.96 -18.17 -5.46
C CYS A 452 -10.77 -19.33 -4.90
N THR A 453 -10.76 -19.50 -3.58
CA THR A 453 -11.44 -20.57 -2.86
C THR A 453 -12.47 -20.02 -1.89
N VAL A 454 -13.66 -20.60 -1.85
CA VAL A 454 -14.65 -20.36 -0.79
C VAL A 454 -14.89 -21.66 -0.02
N LYS A 455 -14.79 -21.59 1.31
CA LYS A 455 -15.07 -22.70 2.25
C LYS A 455 -16.16 -22.26 3.23
N GLY A 456 -17.12 -23.14 3.49
CA GLY A 456 -18.16 -22.92 4.49
C GLY A 456 -19.10 -21.76 4.18
N VAL A 457 -19.49 -21.55 2.91
CA VAL A 457 -20.48 -20.49 2.58
C VAL A 457 -21.85 -20.84 3.12
N THR A 458 -22.44 -19.95 3.91
CA THR A 458 -23.82 -20.08 4.43
C THR A 458 -24.64 -18.89 3.97
N ALA A 459 -25.64 -19.15 3.12
CA ALA A 459 -26.48 -18.13 2.52
C ALA A 459 -27.95 -18.54 2.52
N THR A 460 -28.83 -17.56 2.75
CA THR A 460 -30.29 -17.71 2.63
C THR A 460 -30.80 -16.64 1.68
N VAL A 461 -31.39 -17.05 0.56
CA VAL A 461 -31.98 -16.17 -0.44
C VAL A 461 -33.50 -16.24 -0.32
N ILE A 462 -34.16 -15.10 -0.16
CA ILE A 462 -35.60 -15.02 0.13
C ILE A 462 -36.43 -14.29 -0.93
N LYS A 463 -35.77 -13.64 -1.90
CA LYS A 463 -36.40 -12.99 -3.06
C LYS A 463 -35.78 -13.51 -4.36
N PRO A 464 -36.54 -13.48 -5.48
CA PRO A 464 -35.98 -13.73 -6.80
C PRO A 464 -34.75 -12.87 -7.08
N ALA A 465 -33.57 -13.50 -7.17
CA ALA A 465 -32.28 -12.83 -7.33
C ALA A 465 -31.30 -13.72 -8.13
N VAL A 466 -30.11 -13.17 -8.41
CA VAL A 466 -29.00 -13.93 -9.00
C VAL A 466 -27.99 -14.24 -7.90
N PHE A 467 -27.76 -15.51 -7.62
CA PHE A 467 -26.82 -15.91 -6.58
C PHE A 467 -25.87 -17.02 -7.02
N GLY A 468 -24.60 -16.86 -6.75
CA GLY A 468 -23.60 -17.92 -6.87
C GLY A 468 -22.77 -18.03 -5.61
N GLY A 469 -22.33 -19.25 -5.26
CA GLY A 469 -21.49 -19.45 -4.07
C GLY A 469 -20.19 -18.64 -4.12
N LEU A 470 -19.66 -18.32 -5.31
CA LEU A 470 -18.53 -17.42 -5.50
C LEU A 470 -18.96 -16.07 -6.09
N ILE A 471 -19.64 -16.09 -7.24
CA ILE A 471 -20.03 -14.90 -8.01
C ILE A 471 -21.53 -14.93 -8.31
N GLY A 472 -22.24 -13.83 -8.08
CA GLY A 472 -23.63 -13.68 -8.53
C GLY A 472 -23.71 -13.75 -10.07
N ARG A 473 -23.29 -12.69 -10.74
CA ARG A 473 -23.28 -12.57 -12.20
C ARG A 473 -21.86 -12.38 -12.74
N ASN A 474 -21.49 -13.19 -13.72
CA ASN A 474 -20.31 -13.00 -14.53
C ASN A 474 -20.71 -12.53 -15.95
N SER A 475 -20.35 -11.29 -16.30
CA SER A 475 -20.61 -10.68 -17.60
C SER A 475 -19.27 -10.36 -18.26
N GLU A 476 -18.81 -11.19 -19.20
CA GLU A 476 -17.51 -11.00 -19.88
C GLU A 476 -16.25 -11.22 -19.01
N GLY A 477 -16.40 -11.64 -17.75
CA GLY A 477 -15.26 -11.97 -16.89
C GLY A 477 -14.69 -13.37 -17.15
N ARG A 478 -13.42 -13.55 -16.76
CA ARG A 478 -12.70 -14.83 -16.72
C ARG A 478 -12.61 -15.34 -15.28
N ILE A 479 -13.18 -16.51 -15.02
CA ILE A 479 -13.09 -17.24 -13.75
C ILE A 479 -12.27 -18.51 -13.99
N GLU A 480 -11.13 -18.64 -13.31
CA GLU A 480 -10.14 -19.68 -13.59
C GLU A 480 -9.57 -20.28 -12.31
N GLY A 481 -9.55 -21.61 -12.19
CA GLY A 481 -8.98 -22.25 -11.00
C GLY A 481 -9.76 -21.96 -9.72
N CYS A 482 -11.03 -21.56 -9.82
CA CYS A 482 -11.83 -21.14 -8.68
C CYS A 482 -12.71 -22.28 -8.14
N GLN A 483 -12.95 -22.27 -6.84
CA GLN A 483 -13.64 -23.38 -6.19
C GLN A 483 -14.51 -22.97 -5.01
N VAL A 484 -15.68 -23.61 -4.88
CA VAL A 484 -16.51 -23.57 -3.67
C VAL A 484 -16.50 -24.97 -3.08
N ILE A 485 -15.82 -25.14 -1.95
CA ILE A 485 -15.49 -26.47 -1.42
C ILE A 485 -16.61 -27.01 -0.52
N SER A 486 -17.19 -26.15 0.31
CA SER A 486 -18.20 -26.53 1.28
C SER A 486 -19.16 -25.38 1.55
N GLY A 487 -20.39 -25.70 1.97
CA GLY A 487 -21.38 -24.70 2.34
C GLY A 487 -22.82 -25.14 2.14
N THR A 488 -23.76 -24.32 2.59
CA THR A 488 -25.20 -24.50 2.36
C THR A 488 -25.81 -23.23 1.78
N ILE A 489 -26.47 -23.37 0.63
CA ILE A 489 -27.21 -22.31 -0.05
C ILE A 489 -28.70 -22.64 0.07
N ASN A 490 -29.45 -21.85 0.84
CA ASN A 490 -30.89 -22.02 1.04
C ASN A 490 -31.68 -21.04 0.17
N LEU A 491 -32.56 -21.56 -0.69
CA LEU A 491 -33.40 -20.79 -1.60
C LEU A 491 -34.86 -20.83 -1.13
N ASN A 492 -35.20 -19.94 -0.20
CA ASN A 492 -36.52 -19.85 0.45
C ASN A 492 -37.33 -18.69 -0.15
N LEU A 493 -37.57 -18.78 -1.45
CA LEU A 493 -38.04 -17.66 -2.24
C LEU A 493 -39.51 -17.31 -1.98
N SER A 494 -39.79 -16.02 -1.87
CA SER A 494 -41.12 -15.43 -1.81
C SER A 494 -41.35 -14.47 -3.00
N GLY A 495 -42.49 -14.59 -3.66
CA GLY A 495 -42.85 -13.76 -4.81
C GLY A 495 -42.51 -14.38 -6.16
N ALA A 496 -43.00 -13.74 -7.23
CA ALA A 496 -42.81 -14.18 -8.61
C ALA A 496 -41.64 -13.42 -9.28
N GLY A 497 -40.84 -14.13 -10.08
CA GLY A 497 -39.72 -13.54 -10.81
C GLY A 497 -38.73 -14.57 -11.34
N ASN A 498 -37.94 -14.19 -12.35
CA ASN A 498 -36.85 -15.03 -12.86
C ASN A 498 -35.65 -14.94 -11.92
N SER A 499 -34.98 -16.08 -11.69
CA SER A 499 -33.87 -16.16 -10.75
C SER A 499 -32.85 -17.20 -11.20
N ASN A 500 -31.56 -16.97 -10.90
CA ASN A 500 -30.50 -17.88 -11.34
C ASN A 500 -29.57 -18.20 -10.18
N TYR A 501 -29.40 -19.49 -9.90
CA TYR A 501 -28.72 -20.00 -8.73
C TYR A 501 -27.67 -21.04 -9.12
N GLY A 502 -26.40 -20.76 -8.79
CA GLY A 502 -25.30 -21.69 -9.03
C GLY A 502 -24.51 -21.99 -7.77
N GLY A 503 -23.93 -23.18 -7.68
CA GLY A 503 -22.95 -23.47 -6.63
C GLY A 503 -21.70 -22.60 -6.74
N LEU A 504 -21.30 -22.21 -7.97
CA LEU A 504 -20.18 -21.31 -8.23
C LEU A 504 -20.66 -19.94 -8.75
N VAL A 505 -21.43 -19.94 -9.85
CA VAL A 505 -21.89 -18.73 -10.55
C VAL A 505 -23.41 -18.74 -10.74
N GLY A 506 -24.11 -17.69 -10.34
CA GLY A 506 -25.55 -17.59 -10.58
C GLY A 506 -25.88 -17.47 -12.06
N GLU A 507 -25.35 -16.43 -12.71
CA GLU A 507 -25.57 -16.13 -14.13
C GLU A 507 -24.23 -15.92 -14.85
N HIS A 508 -24.04 -16.58 -15.98
CA HIS A 508 -22.84 -16.47 -16.83
C HIS A 508 -23.25 -16.00 -18.21
N PHE A 509 -22.84 -14.79 -18.59
CA PHE A 509 -23.36 -14.07 -19.75
C PHE A 509 -22.25 -13.56 -20.68
N ASN A 510 -22.54 -13.55 -21.99
CA ASN A 510 -21.71 -13.06 -23.11
C ASN A 510 -20.70 -14.10 -23.65
N GLY A 511 -20.46 -14.07 -24.97
CA GLY A 511 -19.58 -14.99 -25.72
C GLY A 511 -18.08 -14.91 -25.37
N THR A 512 -17.65 -13.81 -24.75
CA THR A 512 -16.27 -13.64 -24.25
C THR A 512 -16.10 -14.19 -22.84
N ALA A 513 -17.18 -14.31 -22.05
CA ALA A 513 -17.12 -14.77 -20.68
C ALA A 513 -16.68 -16.24 -20.60
N LEU A 514 -15.79 -16.53 -19.66
CA LEU A 514 -15.17 -17.84 -19.51
C LEU A 514 -15.13 -18.28 -18.05
N ILE A 515 -15.63 -19.48 -17.79
CA ILE A 515 -15.35 -20.24 -16.58
C ILE A 515 -14.50 -21.44 -17.00
N ILE A 516 -13.32 -21.58 -16.41
CA ILE A 516 -12.36 -22.64 -16.76
C ILE A 516 -11.73 -23.28 -15.53
N ASN A 517 -11.54 -24.60 -15.56
CA ASN A 517 -10.83 -25.35 -14.52
C ASN A 517 -11.32 -24.99 -13.10
N SER A 518 -12.64 -24.91 -12.93
CA SER A 518 -13.29 -24.40 -11.71
C SER A 518 -14.38 -25.37 -11.28
N TYR A 519 -14.62 -25.49 -9.97
CA TYR A 519 -15.50 -26.55 -9.48
C TYR A 519 -16.24 -26.27 -8.18
N VAL A 520 -17.24 -27.12 -7.92
CA VAL A 520 -18.02 -27.14 -6.68
C VAL A 520 -17.86 -28.50 -5.99
N GLY A 521 -17.47 -28.47 -4.72
CA GLY A 521 -17.15 -29.63 -3.89
C GLY A 521 -18.37 -30.44 -3.45
N ALA A 522 -18.10 -31.63 -2.92
CA ALA A 522 -19.14 -32.59 -2.50
C ALA A 522 -19.89 -32.12 -1.22
N ASP A 523 -19.24 -31.29 -0.41
CA ASP A 523 -19.80 -30.75 0.83
C ASP A 523 -20.62 -29.46 0.61
N VAL A 524 -20.98 -29.16 -0.64
CA VAL A 524 -21.87 -28.07 -0.99
C VAL A 524 -23.28 -28.59 -1.17
N THR A 525 -24.24 -28.05 -0.41
CA THR A 525 -25.66 -28.36 -0.56
C THR A 525 -26.45 -27.14 -1.02
N ILE A 526 -27.19 -27.28 -2.11
CA ILE A 526 -28.14 -26.27 -2.61
C ILE A 526 -29.56 -26.77 -2.32
N LYS A 527 -30.28 -26.05 -1.47
CA LYS A 527 -31.65 -26.38 -1.04
C LYS A 527 -32.64 -25.42 -1.63
N HIS A 528 -33.67 -25.93 -2.32
CA HIS A 528 -34.77 -25.13 -2.84
C HIS A 528 -36.11 -25.81 -2.49
N PRO A 529 -36.59 -25.67 -1.23
CA PRO A 529 -37.71 -26.46 -0.72
C PRO A 529 -39.08 -25.98 -1.21
N SER A 530 -39.21 -24.72 -1.64
CA SER A 530 -40.49 -24.14 -2.07
C SER A 530 -40.63 -24.07 -3.58
N ASN A 531 -41.87 -24.22 -4.04
CA ASN A 531 -42.24 -23.87 -5.41
C ASN A 531 -42.49 -22.36 -5.50
N SER A 532 -41.49 -21.59 -5.92
CA SER A 532 -41.68 -20.18 -6.29
C SER A 532 -42.24 -20.09 -7.71
N SER A 533 -43.26 -19.25 -7.92
CA SER A 533 -43.83 -18.97 -9.24
C SER A 533 -42.86 -18.12 -10.08
N GLY A 534 -41.90 -18.77 -10.74
CA GLY A 534 -40.91 -18.11 -11.59
C GLY A 534 -40.02 -19.10 -12.31
N ALA A 535 -39.47 -18.72 -13.47
CA ALA A 535 -38.51 -19.55 -14.20
C ALA A 535 -37.14 -19.50 -13.50
N SER A 536 -37.02 -20.14 -12.34
CA SER A 536 -35.75 -20.27 -11.62
C SER A 536 -34.84 -21.27 -12.31
N CYS A 537 -33.57 -20.94 -12.53
CA CYS A 537 -32.55 -21.90 -12.98
C CYS A 537 -31.64 -22.27 -11.81
N VAL A 538 -31.48 -23.56 -11.53
CA VAL A 538 -30.64 -24.07 -10.44
C VAL A 538 -29.60 -25.02 -11.04
N GLY A 539 -28.33 -24.68 -10.91
CA GLY A 539 -27.21 -25.51 -11.35
C GLY A 539 -26.25 -25.81 -10.22
N GLY A 540 -25.68 -27.02 -10.21
CA GLY A 540 -24.62 -27.34 -9.25
C GLY A 540 -23.36 -26.47 -9.43
N LEU A 541 -23.06 -26.03 -10.66
CA LEU A 541 -21.98 -25.08 -10.97
C LEU A 541 -22.54 -23.71 -11.37
N VAL A 542 -23.36 -23.66 -12.43
CA VAL A 542 -23.89 -22.43 -13.02
C VAL A 542 -25.42 -22.44 -13.07
N GLY A 543 -26.09 -21.40 -12.57
CA GLY A 543 -27.56 -21.32 -12.68
C GLY A 543 -28.01 -21.22 -14.14
N TRP A 544 -27.65 -20.12 -14.80
CA TRP A 544 -27.94 -19.88 -16.21
C TRP A 544 -26.69 -19.49 -16.98
N ASN A 545 -26.37 -20.26 -18.02
CA ASN A 545 -25.33 -19.92 -18.98
C ASN A 545 -25.97 -19.37 -20.26
N ASN A 546 -25.69 -18.12 -20.59
CA ASN A 546 -26.19 -17.42 -21.76
C ASN A 546 -25.04 -16.90 -22.62
N SER A 547 -24.74 -17.62 -23.70
CA SER A 547 -23.62 -17.38 -24.61
C SER A 547 -22.22 -17.59 -24.00
N GLY A 548 -22.10 -17.76 -22.68
CA GLY A 548 -20.84 -17.99 -22.00
C GLY A 548 -20.20 -19.35 -22.28
N LYS A 549 -18.89 -19.43 -22.02
CA LYS A 549 -18.08 -20.64 -22.15
C LYS A 549 -17.79 -21.24 -20.77
N VAL A 550 -18.07 -22.53 -20.60
CA VAL A 550 -17.77 -23.32 -19.40
C VAL A 550 -16.91 -24.50 -19.82
N LYS A 551 -15.65 -24.53 -19.39
CA LYS A 551 -14.66 -25.50 -19.88
C LYS A 551 -13.89 -26.17 -18.76
N GLY A 552 -13.81 -27.50 -18.76
CA GLY A 552 -13.02 -28.21 -17.75
C GLY A 552 -13.54 -28.05 -16.33
N CYS A 553 -14.84 -27.87 -16.17
CA CYS A 553 -15.46 -27.61 -14.87
C CYS A 553 -16.22 -28.82 -14.37
N TYR A 554 -16.43 -28.90 -13.06
CA TYR A 554 -17.24 -29.96 -12.49
C TYR A 554 -18.03 -29.54 -11.24
N SER A 555 -19.06 -30.32 -10.95
CA SER A 555 -19.87 -30.18 -9.74
C SER A 555 -20.06 -31.52 -9.06
N LEU A 556 -19.78 -31.55 -7.77
CA LEU A 556 -20.07 -32.66 -6.87
C LEU A 556 -21.22 -32.33 -5.90
N ALA A 557 -21.84 -31.15 -6.07
CA ALA A 557 -22.82 -30.62 -5.14
C ALA A 557 -24.04 -31.53 -4.96
N LYS A 558 -24.65 -31.43 -3.78
CA LYS A 558 -25.95 -32.01 -3.48
C LYS A 558 -27.05 -30.99 -3.77
N LEU A 559 -27.97 -31.33 -4.66
CA LEU A 559 -29.14 -30.52 -4.99
C LEU A 559 -30.39 -31.15 -4.33
N GLU A 560 -30.98 -30.44 -3.37
CA GLU A 560 -32.23 -30.80 -2.69
C GLU A 560 -33.34 -29.86 -3.17
N VAL A 561 -34.04 -30.23 -4.24
CA VAL A 561 -34.92 -29.31 -4.99
C VAL A 561 -36.35 -29.82 -5.03
N SER A 562 -37.27 -28.95 -4.59
CA SER A 562 -38.72 -29.15 -4.59
C SER A 562 -39.45 -27.95 -5.22
N CYS A 563 -38.94 -27.47 -6.36
CA CYS A 563 -39.44 -26.27 -7.04
C CYS A 563 -39.79 -26.51 -8.54
N SER A 564 -40.44 -25.53 -9.18
CA SER A 564 -40.76 -25.54 -10.62
C SER A 564 -39.66 -25.00 -11.53
N GLY A 565 -38.44 -24.87 -11.00
CA GLY A 565 -37.26 -24.42 -11.72
C GLY A 565 -36.65 -25.44 -12.68
N GLN A 566 -35.76 -24.96 -13.55
CA GLN A 566 -34.88 -25.75 -14.41
C GLN A 566 -33.69 -26.23 -13.55
N VAL A 567 -33.60 -27.54 -13.29
CA VAL A 567 -32.58 -28.10 -12.38
C VAL A 567 -31.56 -28.93 -13.14
N GLY A 568 -30.29 -28.53 -13.09
CA GLY A 568 -29.20 -29.26 -13.73
C GLY A 568 -28.07 -29.58 -12.74
N GLY A 569 -27.50 -30.78 -12.84
CA GLY A 569 -26.36 -31.15 -12.00
C GLY A 569 -25.12 -30.25 -12.21
N LEU A 570 -24.88 -29.77 -13.43
CA LEU A 570 -23.88 -28.76 -13.75
C LEU A 570 -24.53 -27.39 -13.97
N ILE A 571 -25.44 -27.30 -14.95
CA ILE A 571 -26.04 -26.04 -15.40
C ILE A 571 -27.55 -26.15 -15.43
N GLY A 572 -28.26 -25.21 -14.80
CA GLY A 572 -29.73 -25.16 -14.85
C GLY A 572 -30.22 -25.00 -16.29
N ALA A 573 -29.82 -23.93 -16.97
CA ALA A 573 -30.11 -23.72 -18.38
C ALA A 573 -28.89 -23.26 -19.19
N ASN A 574 -28.73 -23.78 -20.40
CA ASN A 574 -27.66 -23.42 -21.34
C ASN A 574 -28.28 -22.86 -22.63
N SER A 575 -28.10 -21.56 -22.87
CA SER A 575 -28.64 -20.80 -24.00
C SER A 575 -27.50 -20.27 -24.84
N ASN A 576 -27.34 -20.75 -26.08
CA ASN A 576 -26.25 -20.32 -26.97
C ASN A 576 -24.83 -20.49 -26.39
N GLY A 577 -24.69 -21.21 -25.27
CA GLY A 577 -23.44 -21.34 -24.53
C GLY A 577 -22.65 -22.57 -24.96
N THR A 578 -21.35 -22.57 -24.64
CA THR A 578 -20.45 -23.71 -24.89
C THR A 578 -20.08 -24.38 -23.58
N VAL A 579 -20.30 -25.70 -23.51
CA VAL A 579 -19.87 -26.56 -22.40
C VAL A 579 -18.89 -27.60 -22.95
N LEU A 580 -17.66 -27.61 -22.46
CA LEU A 580 -16.58 -28.45 -22.99
C LEU A 580 -15.84 -29.15 -21.86
N ALA A 581 -15.61 -30.47 -21.99
CA ALA A 581 -14.75 -31.21 -21.06
C ALA A 581 -15.20 -31.14 -19.59
N CYS A 582 -16.51 -31.07 -19.34
CA CYS A 582 -17.06 -30.90 -17.99
C CYS A 582 -17.69 -32.19 -17.46
N TYR A 583 -17.78 -32.33 -16.14
CA TYR A 583 -18.42 -33.49 -15.52
C TYR A 583 -19.25 -33.20 -14.27
N VAL A 584 -20.15 -34.12 -13.91
CA VAL A 584 -20.93 -34.05 -12.67
C VAL A 584 -20.93 -35.40 -11.99
N ALA A 585 -20.73 -35.41 -10.68
CA ALA A 585 -20.84 -36.61 -9.84
C ALA A 585 -21.56 -36.37 -8.51
N GLY A 586 -22.34 -35.28 -8.42
CA GLY A 586 -23.20 -34.97 -7.29
C GLY A 586 -24.51 -35.76 -7.29
N SER A 587 -25.49 -35.27 -6.52
CA SER A 587 -26.82 -35.89 -6.45
C SER A 587 -27.94 -34.87 -6.55
N ILE A 588 -29.06 -35.27 -7.15
CA ILE A 588 -30.30 -34.49 -7.21
C ILE A 588 -31.39 -35.29 -6.51
N SER A 589 -32.06 -34.66 -5.55
CA SER A 589 -33.17 -35.26 -4.79
C SER A 589 -34.30 -34.26 -4.55
N GLY A 590 -35.47 -34.76 -4.19
CA GLY A 590 -36.66 -33.95 -3.88
C GLY A 590 -37.82 -34.21 -4.83
N THR A 591 -38.64 -33.20 -5.09
CA THR A 591 -39.81 -33.31 -5.98
C THR A 591 -39.68 -32.35 -7.15
N ILE A 592 -39.58 -32.87 -8.36
CA ILE A 592 -39.41 -32.04 -9.56
C ILE A 592 -40.77 -31.71 -10.18
N TYR A 593 -40.96 -30.45 -10.55
CA TYR A 593 -42.18 -29.96 -11.24
C TYR A 593 -41.90 -29.46 -12.66
N ASN A 594 -40.63 -29.38 -13.04
CA ASN A 594 -40.19 -28.94 -14.36
C ASN A 594 -38.93 -29.72 -14.81
N ASN A 595 -38.33 -29.31 -15.91
CA ASN A 595 -37.14 -29.93 -16.48
C ASN A 595 -36.05 -30.16 -15.42
N THR A 596 -35.60 -31.40 -15.31
CA THR A 596 -34.47 -31.81 -14.48
C THR A 596 -33.54 -32.71 -15.26
N GLY A 597 -32.29 -32.30 -15.40
CA GLY A 597 -31.24 -33.07 -16.08
C GLY A 597 -30.11 -33.41 -15.13
N GLY A 598 -29.59 -34.64 -15.18
CA GLY A 598 -28.42 -35.03 -14.39
C GLY A 598 -27.18 -34.17 -14.68
N PHE A 599 -27.09 -33.58 -15.87
CA PHE A 599 -26.04 -32.66 -16.29
C PHE A 599 -26.57 -31.25 -16.57
N ILE A 600 -27.53 -31.10 -17.49
CA ILE A 600 -28.13 -29.80 -17.86
C ILE A 600 -29.66 -29.93 -17.88
N ALA A 601 -30.43 -29.01 -17.30
CA ALA A 601 -31.89 -29.14 -17.38
C ALA A 601 -32.41 -28.83 -18.80
N GLN A 602 -31.99 -27.69 -19.36
CA GLN A 602 -32.37 -27.28 -20.70
C GLN A 602 -31.16 -26.83 -21.52
N ASN A 603 -30.85 -27.57 -22.57
CA ASN A 603 -29.81 -27.24 -23.54
C ASN A 603 -30.49 -26.73 -24.81
N THR A 604 -30.43 -25.41 -25.04
CA THR A 604 -31.18 -24.61 -26.04
C THR A 604 -32.43 -23.94 -25.47
N ILE A 605 -32.40 -22.61 -25.47
CA ILE A 605 -33.58 -21.74 -25.37
C ILE A 605 -33.65 -20.98 -26.71
N ASN A 606 -34.84 -20.90 -27.32
CA ASN A 606 -35.10 -20.15 -28.56
C ASN A 606 -34.35 -20.61 -29.85
N ASN A 607 -34.06 -21.90 -30.00
CA ASN A 607 -33.42 -22.47 -31.21
C ASN A 607 -32.02 -21.93 -31.55
N ALA A 608 -31.27 -21.41 -30.57
CA ALA A 608 -29.88 -20.98 -30.75
C ALA A 608 -28.87 -22.09 -30.39
N ASP A 609 -27.78 -22.21 -31.15
CA ASP A 609 -26.82 -23.33 -31.16
C ASP A 609 -25.99 -23.49 -29.85
N ALA A 610 -26.63 -23.93 -28.77
CA ALA A 610 -25.94 -24.35 -27.54
C ALA A 610 -25.14 -25.64 -27.80
N THR A 611 -23.87 -25.68 -27.41
CA THR A 611 -23.00 -26.84 -27.65
C THR A 611 -22.51 -27.48 -26.35
N VAL A 612 -22.54 -28.81 -26.31
CA VAL A 612 -22.04 -29.63 -25.20
C VAL A 612 -21.15 -30.71 -25.79
N THR A 613 -19.86 -30.69 -25.46
CA THR A 613 -18.87 -31.58 -26.08
C THR A 613 -17.97 -32.22 -25.03
N ALA A 614 -17.76 -33.54 -25.18
CA ALA A 614 -16.85 -34.30 -24.33
C ALA A 614 -17.19 -34.16 -22.83
N CYS A 615 -18.47 -34.30 -22.47
CA CYS A 615 -18.93 -34.15 -21.09
C CYS A 615 -19.48 -35.48 -20.55
N TYR A 616 -19.44 -35.68 -19.24
CA TYR A 616 -20.09 -36.85 -18.64
C TYR A 616 -20.83 -36.56 -17.33
N SER A 617 -21.78 -37.43 -16.99
CA SER A 617 -22.52 -37.35 -15.73
C SER A 617 -22.63 -38.72 -15.06
N THR A 618 -22.34 -38.78 -13.77
CA THR A 618 -22.59 -39.92 -12.88
C THR A 618 -23.60 -39.54 -11.79
N THR A 619 -24.37 -38.47 -12.03
CA THR A 619 -25.28 -37.86 -11.06
C THR A 619 -26.28 -38.87 -10.53
N GLN A 620 -26.38 -38.96 -9.21
CA GLN A 620 -27.39 -39.77 -8.56
C GLN A 620 -28.72 -39.02 -8.52
N ILE A 621 -29.72 -39.51 -9.25
CA ILE A 621 -31.04 -38.87 -9.35
C ILE A 621 -32.06 -39.68 -8.54
N ASN A 622 -32.47 -39.13 -7.40
CA ASN A 622 -33.42 -39.71 -6.45
C ASN A 622 -34.61 -38.76 -6.23
N VAL A 623 -35.45 -38.60 -7.26
CA VAL A 623 -36.53 -37.60 -7.28
C VAL A 623 -37.91 -38.23 -7.42
N THR A 624 -38.92 -37.58 -6.85
CA THR A 624 -40.33 -37.77 -7.20
C THR A 624 -40.66 -36.90 -8.41
N ASN A 625 -41.09 -37.52 -9.52
CA ASN A 625 -41.38 -36.80 -10.76
C ASN A 625 -42.87 -36.37 -10.85
N ASN A 626 -43.14 -35.08 -10.63
CA ASN A 626 -44.45 -34.44 -10.87
C ASN A 626 -44.46 -33.58 -12.15
N ALA A 627 -43.36 -33.55 -12.89
CA ALA A 627 -43.13 -32.70 -14.06
C ALA A 627 -43.64 -33.31 -15.38
N GLY A 628 -43.93 -34.62 -15.38
CA GLY A 628 -44.19 -35.43 -16.57
C GLY A 628 -42.96 -36.23 -17.00
N SER A 629 -43.16 -37.34 -17.74
CA SER A 629 -42.08 -38.26 -18.12
C SER A 629 -41.04 -37.64 -19.06
N ASN A 630 -41.42 -36.62 -19.84
CA ASN A 630 -40.57 -35.97 -20.82
C ASN A 630 -39.75 -34.78 -20.27
N LYS A 631 -39.82 -34.53 -18.95
CA LYS A 631 -39.08 -33.45 -18.28
C LYS A 631 -37.96 -33.95 -17.37
N LEU A 632 -37.64 -35.24 -17.42
CA LEU A 632 -36.56 -35.84 -16.64
C LEU A 632 -35.59 -36.56 -17.58
N GLY A 633 -34.34 -36.13 -17.60
CA GLY A 633 -33.27 -36.76 -18.37
C GLY A 633 -32.07 -37.11 -17.48
N ALA A 634 -31.48 -38.28 -17.70
CA ALA A 634 -30.27 -38.69 -16.98
C ALA A 634 -29.08 -37.79 -17.29
N PHE A 635 -29.04 -37.22 -18.49
CA PHE A 635 -28.03 -36.24 -18.89
C PHE A 635 -28.68 -34.86 -19.11
N VAL A 636 -29.62 -34.73 -20.04
CA VAL A 636 -30.28 -33.45 -20.36
C VAL A 636 -31.80 -33.56 -20.32
N ALA A 637 -32.55 -32.71 -19.61
CA ALA A 637 -34.01 -32.85 -19.63
C ALA A 637 -34.64 -32.45 -20.98
N SER A 638 -34.25 -31.31 -21.54
CA SER A 638 -34.72 -30.84 -22.85
C SER A 638 -33.56 -30.44 -23.75
N ASN A 639 -33.47 -31.04 -24.94
CA ASN A 639 -32.37 -30.83 -25.87
C ASN A 639 -32.86 -30.65 -27.32
N SER A 640 -32.27 -29.72 -28.07
CA SER A 640 -32.55 -29.59 -29.51
C SER A 640 -31.48 -30.28 -30.36
N THR A 641 -30.22 -29.84 -30.28
CA THR A 641 -29.05 -30.30 -31.05
C THR A 641 -27.75 -29.97 -30.29
N GLY A 642 -26.58 -30.07 -30.94
CA GLY A 642 -25.33 -29.52 -30.41
C GLY A 642 -24.59 -30.35 -29.38
N ILE A 643 -24.98 -31.62 -29.18
CA ILE A 643 -24.31 -32.54 -28.25
C ILE A 643 -23.40 -33.51 -29.00
N ASN A 644 -22.17 -33.68 -28.51
CA ASN A 644 -21.15 -34.55 -29.11
C ASN A 644 -20.26 -35.22 -28.06
N GLN A 645 -20.01 -36.53 -28.20
CA GLN A 645 -19.17 -37.32 -27.30
C GLN A 645 -19.52 -37.16 -25.81
N CYS A 646 -20.81 -37.19 -25.48
CA CYS A 646 -21.28 -37.08 -24.11
C CYS A 646 -21.78 -38.41 -23.57
N TYR A 647 -21.58 -38.62 -22.27
CA TYR A 647 -21.83 -39.91 -21.64
C TYR A 647 -22.54 -39.76 -20.29
N PHE A 648 -23.34 -40.76 -19.92
CA PHE A 648 -23.86 -40.81 -18.56
C PHE A 648 -23.83 -42.22 -17.98
N VAL A 649 -23.67 -42.27 -16.66
CA VAL A 649 -23.75 -43.48 -15.84
C VAL A 649 -24.93 -43.28 -14.90
N GLY A 650 -25.97 -44.10 -15.06
CA GLY A 650 -27.18 -43.99 -14.25
C GLY A 650 -27.99 -45.28 -14.24
N GLU A 651 -28.40 -45.71 -13.05
CA GLU A 651 -29.22 -46.91 -12.85
C GLU A 651 -30.71 -46.55 -12.80
N THR A 652 -31.08 -45.52 -12.04
CA THR A 652 -32.47 -45.10 -11.80
C THR A 652 -33.12 -44.44 -13.01
N VAL A 653 -32.47 -43.41 -13.58
CA VAL A 653 -32.93 -42.72 -14.77
C VAL A 653 -32.08 -43.21 -15.95
N THR A 654 -32.71 -43.91 -16.87
CA THR A 654 -31.99 -44.60 -17.97
C THR A 654 -32.12 -43.88 -19.31
N ASN A 655 -33.04 -42.92 -19.44
CA ASN A 655 -33.19 -42.11 -20.65
C ASN A 655 -32.18 -40.95 -20.63
N PRO A 656 -31.33 -40.79 -21.66
CA PRO A 656 -30.37 -39.67 -21.72
C PRO A 656 -31.07 -38.32 -21.72
N VAL A 657 -32.21 -38.23 -22.41
CA VAL A 657 -33.03 -37.03 -22.48
C VAL A 657 -34.48 -37.27 -22.08
N GLY A 658 -35.10 -36.25 -21.48
CA GLY A 658 -36.55 -36.24 -21.26
C GLY A 658 -37.31 -35.93 -22.56
N SER A 659 -36.87 -34.91 -23.29
CA SER A 659 -37.47 -34.48 -24.56
C SER A 659 -36.43 -33.97 -25.56
N GLY A 660 -36.69 -34.24 -26.84
CA GLY A 660 -35.88 -33.76 -27.96
C GLY A 660 -34.78 -34.73 -28.42
N SER A 661 -33.67 -34.21 -28.96
CA SER A 661 -32.65 -35.03 -29.62
C SER A 661 -31.72 -35.74 -28.64
N VAL A 662 -31.43 -37.02 -28.90
CA VAL A 662 -30.50 -37.86 -28.14
C VAL A 662 -29.11 -37.96 -28.78
N ASN A 663 -28.91 -37.39 -29.97
CA ASN A 663 -27.68 -37.56 -30.74
C ASN A 663 -26.45 -37.12 -29.94
N GLY A 664 -25.41 -37.95 -29.92
CA GLY A 664 -24.16 -37.67 -29.23
C GLY A 664 -24.16 -37.94 -27.72
N ILE A 665 -25.25 -38.47 -27.13
CA ILE A 665 -25.29 -38.92 -25.74
C ILE A 665 -25.39 -40.45 -25.68
N SER A 666 -24.55 -41.11 -24.88
CA SER A 666 -24.61 -42.57 -24.67
C SER A 666 -24.63 -42.96 -23.19
N LYS A 667 -25.49 -43.92 -22.85
CA LYS A 667 -25.44 -44.60 -21.53
C LYS A 667 -24.25 -45.55 -21.52
N VAL A 668 -23.45 -45.50 -20.45
CA VAL A 668 -22.27 -46.36 -20.26
C VAL A 668 -22.20 -46.81 -18.80
N THR A 669 -21.45 -47.89 -18.54
CA THR A 669 -20.97 -48.19 -17.18
C THR A 669 -19.75 -47.33 -16.83
N ALA A 670 -19.36 -47.27 -15.55
CA ALA A 670 -18.13 -46.59 -15.15
C ALA A 670 -16.89 -47.15 -15.86
N THR A 671 -16.83 -48.47 -16.10
CA THR A 671 -15.76 -49.12 -16.87
C THR A 671 -15.78 -48.68 -18.33
N GLN A 672 -16.93 -48.73 -18.99
CA GLN A 672 -17.06 -48.32 -20.39
C GLN A 672 -16.75 -46.83 -20.58
N LEU A 673 -17.04 -45.98 -19.60
CA LEU A 673 -16.68 -44.56 -19.65
C LEU A 673 -15.16 -44.36 -19.70
N LYS A 674 -14.39 -45.18 -18.98
CA LYS A 674 -12.91 -45.14 -19.05
C LYS A 674 -12.40 -45.43 -20.47
N ASP A 675 -13.04 -46.36 -21.17
CA ASP A 675 -12.71 -46.69 -22.57
C ASP A 675 -13.05 -45.53 -23.55
N LYS A 676 -13.96 -44.63 -23.17
CA LYS A 676 -14.34 -43.45 -23.96
C LYS A 676 -13.39 -42.28 -23.85
N LYS A 677 -12.44 -42.30 -22.92
CA LYS A 677 -11.44 -41.24 -22.68
C LYS A 677 -10.84 -40.69 -23.98
N ARG A 678 -10.36 -41.58 -24.86
CA ARG A 678 -9.72 -41.18 -26.13
C ARG A 678 -10.68 -40.42 -27.06
N GLN A 679 -11.92 -40.90 -27.20
CA GLN A 679 -12.92 -40.25 -28.06
C GLN A 679 -13.29 -38.87 -27.53
N MET A 680 -13.38 -38.73 -26.19
CA MET A 680 -13.61 -37.45 -25.53
C MET A 680 -12.43 -36.50 -25.75
N ASN A 681 -11.19 -36.96 -25.56
CA ASN A 681 -9.98 -36.15 -25.75
C ASN A 681 -9.85 -35.66 -27.21
N LEU A 682 -10.09 -36.50 -28.19
CA LEU A 682 -10.09 -36.10 -29.60
C LEU A 682 -11.18 -35.06 -29.91
N ALA A 683 -12.35 -35.16 -29.29
CA ALA A 683 -13.40 -34.16 -29.45
C ALA A 683 -13.07 -32.83 -28.75
N ILE A 684 -12.30 -32.87 -27.65
CA ILE A 684 -11.75 -31.67 -27.00
C ILE A 684 -10.78 -30.98 -27.95
N GLU A 685 -9.77 -31.69 -28.43
CA GLU A 685 -8.76 -31.16 -29.36
C GLU A 685 -9.39 -30.59 -30.64
N ALA A 686 -10.40 -31.27 -31.20
CA ALA A 686 -11.10 -30.80 -32.40
C ALA A 686 -11.94 -29.54 -32.14
N LYS A 687 -12.47 -29.37 -30.92
CA LYS A 687 -13.34 -28.23 -30.57
C LYS A 687 -12.54 -27.02 -30.11
N ASP A 688 -11.44 -27.25 -29.38
CA ASP A 688 -10.58 -26.22 -28.81
C ASP A 688 -9.14 -26.74 -28.64
N PRO A 689 -8.29 -26.61 -29.69
CA PRO A 689 -6.90 -27.07 -29.65
C PRO A 689 -6.04 -26.41 -28.58
N GLU A 690 -6.41 -25.21 -28.12
CA GLU A 690 -5.66 -24.41 -27.16
C GLU A 690 -6.15 -24.61 -25.71
N PHE A 691 -7.13 -25.50 -25.48
CA PHE A 691 -7.76 -25.67 -24.18
C PHE A 691 -6.77 -26.09 -23.08
N GLY A 692 -5.72 -26.84 -23.42
CA GLY A 692 -4.64 -27.19 -22.49
C GLY A 692 -4.96 -28.28 -21.46
N PHE A 693 -6.17 -28.85 -21.48
CA PHE A 693 -6.56 -29.98 -20.61
C PHE A 693 -7.13 -31.17 -21.41
N SER A 694 -6.96 -32.36 -20.84
CA SER A 694 -7.52 -33.62 -21.36
C SER A 694 -8.02 -34.49 -20.20
N PHE A 695 -8.90 -35.46 -20.47
CA PHE A 695 -9.28 -36.46 -19.49
C PHE A 695 -8.20 -37.53 -19.33
N LYS A 696 -7.96 -37.93 -18.07
CA LYS A 696 -7.31 -39.18 -17.68
C LYS A 696 -8.28 -40.07 -16.91
N VAL A 697 -7.93 -41.35 -16.80
CA VAL A 697 -8.62 -42.26 -15.88
C VAL A 697 -8.34 -41.83 -14.45
N ASN A 698 -9.38 -41.82 -13.62
CA ASN A 698 -9.22 -41.64 -12.19
C ASN A 698 -8.78 -42.96 -11.54
N GLU A 699 -7.57 -42.97 -10.99
CA GLU A 699 -6.98 -44.15 -10.34
C GLU A 699 -7.28 -44.22 -8.84
N ASP A 700 -7.91 -43.20 -8.26
CA ASP A 700 -8.29 -43.20 -6.85
C ASP A 700 -9.43 -44.20 -6.59
N ALA A 701 -9.13 -45.28 -5.87
CA ALA A 701 -10.08 -46.34 -5.54
C ALA A 701 -11.32 -45.85 -4.79
N GLY A 702 -11.23 -44.76 -4.03
CA GLY A 702 -12.36 -44.20 -3.27
C GLY A 702 -13.34 -43.40 -4.13
N SER A 703 -12.85 -42.79 -5.21
CA SER A 703 -13.64 -41.86 -6.03
C SER A 703 -13.86 -42.32 -7.48
N ASN A 704 -13.11 -43.31 -7.99
CA ASN A 704 -13.13 -43.70 -9.40
C ASN A 704 -14.45 -44.30 -9.90
N LEU A 705 -15.35 -44.73 -9.02
CA LEU A 705 -16.67 -45.21 -9.40
C LEU A 705 -17.60 -44.04 -9.71
N TYR A 706 -17.49 -42.96 -8.94
CA TYR A 706 -18.30 -41.75 -9.05
C TYR A 706 -17.67 -40.71 -9.99
N CYS A 707 -16.35 -40.68 -10.08
CA CYS A 707 -15.59 -39.82 -10.99
C CYS A 707 -14.64 -40.68 -11.83
N PRO A 708 -15.09 -41.44 -12.85
CA PRO A 708 -14.25 -42.38 -13.58
C PRO A 708 -13.14 -41.73 -14.41
N LEU A 709 -13.35 -40.49 -14.83
CA LEU A 709 -12.38 -39.67 -15.56
C LEU A 709 -12.15 -38.37 -14.77
N ILE A 710 -10.94 -37.82 -14.81
CA ILE A 710 -10.63 -36.51 -14.23
C ILE A 710 -9.74 -35.73 -15.20
N LEU A 711 -9.72 -34.41 -15.07
CA LEU A 711 -8.91 -33.56 -15.95
C LEU A 711 -7.44 -33.58 -15.52
N GLN A 712 -6.57 -33.43 -16.51
CA GLN A 712 -5.13 -33.25 -16.37
C GLN A 712 -4.62 -32.28 -17.44
N GLY A 713 -3.39 -31.80 -17.30
CA GLY A 713 -2.71 -31.10 -18.40
C GLY A 713 -2.72 -31.94 -19.70
N ALA A 714 -2.90 -31.28 -20.84
CA ALA A 714 -3.07 -31.95 -22.12
C ALA A 714 -1.86 -32.83 -22.48
N VAL A 715 -2.15 -34.07 -22.88
CA VAL A 715 -1.20 -35.00 -23.52
C VAL A 715 -1.76 -35.27 -24.90
N LYS A 716 -1.01 -34.93 -25.96
CA LYS A 716 -1.47 -35.16 -27.35
C LYS A 716 -1.75 -36.64 -27.56
N GLU A 717 -2.98 -36.97 -27.90
CA GLU A 717 -3.33 -38.35 -28.25
C GLU A 717 -2.77 -38.65 -29.66
N PRO A 718 -1.98 -39.72 -29.85
CA PRO A 718 -1.50 -40.07 -31.19
C PRO A 718 -2.69 -40.37 -32.11
N GLY A 719 -2.77 -39.64 -33.22
CA GLY A 719 -3.72 -39.92 -34.28
C GLY A 719 -3.41 -41.28 -34.88
N PHE A 720 -4.37 -42.20 -34.86
CA PHE A 720 -4.28 -43.40 -35.71
C PHE A 720 -4.86 -43.01 -37.08
N GLY A 721 -3.99 -42.86 -38.08
CA GLY A 721 -4.41 -42.69 -39.49
C GLY A 721 -3.84 -41.47 -40.23
N GLY A 722 -2.57 -41.11 -39.99
CA GLY A 722 -1.81 -40.35 -40.99
C GLY A 722 -1.36 -41.27 -42.14
N SER A 723 -1.03 -40.70 -43.31
CA SER A 723 -0.62 -41.39 -44.55
C SER A 723 0.64 -42.28 -44.45
N ASP A 724 1.15 -42.54 -43.24
CA ASP A 724 2.34 -43.34 -42.96
C ASP A 724 2.04 -44.78 -42.54
N PHE A 725 0.79 -45.26 -42.72
CA PHE A 725 0.52 -46.69 -42.77
C PHE A 725 1.04 -47.26 -44.11
N GLY A 726 2.36 -47.32 -44.23
CA GLY A 726 3.02 -48.23 -45.16
C GLY A 726 2.77 -49.67 -44.71
N ASP A 727 2.51 -50.53 -45.69
CA ASP A 727 2.20 -51.94 -45.54
C ASP A 727 3.05 -52.68 -44.50
N GLY A 728 2.38 -53.44 -43.63
CA GLY A 728 2.95 -54.61 -42.98
C GLY A 728 3.76 -54.34 -41.71
N GLY A 729 3.14 -54.60 -40.58
CA GLY A 729 3.81 -54.83 -39.30
C GLY A 729 2.81 -55.40 -38.32
N ASP A 730 2.91 -56.71 -38.06
CA ASP A 730 1.99 -57.49 -37.24
C ASP A 730 1.79 -56.92 -35.82
N ILE A 731 0.56 -57.12 -35.32
CA ILE A 731 -0.01 -56.63 -34.04
C ILE A 731 0.68 -57.22 -32.81
#